data_AF-A0A8C1AZ49-F1
#
_entry.id   AF-A0A8C1AZ49-F1
#
_cell.length_a   1.000
_cell.length_b   1.000
_cell.length_c   1.000
_cell.angle_alpha   90.00
_cell.angle_beta   90.00
_cell.angle_gamma   90.00
#
_symmetry.space_group_name_H-M   'P 1'
#
loop_
_entity.id
_entity.type
_entity.pdbx_description
1 polymer ?
#
loop_
_entity_poly.entity_id
_entity_poly.type
_entity_poly.pdbx_seq_one_letter_code
_entity_poly.pdbx_strand_id
1 'polypeptide(L)'
;MPGERLSIRDNSAVGRFHGVSGSNGQAIPETQSESKMKKEESGCRRWFRRACPCCFRRQNSSNDVTSDSEGVAVGGGENEGPTSPITATGDTELDVRSVNLLSRKSDRNKKEHHTDQYHSDQLIVRRGQTFQIELDLSRTFNPNTDKLHLELKTGPLPQVSKKTHIIIPLVDELEDERWEAKIVEQNINRVKLSVNSPVTAVIGKYKLTITTQCLKTGETTTHDSDKDIYMLFNPWCEDDTVYMESEKELKEYVLNDTGRIYYGTEKQIGARTWNFGQFDEGILEACLFVLDNSEVPPSGRGDPVNVVRVISAMINSPDDRGVLEGNWSGNYAGGTSPTAWSGSVEILRQYHREGGTPVKYGQCWVFSGVTTTVLRCLGIPTRSVTNFQSAHDTDVSLTTDVYFDENMEPIHHLNSDSVWNFHVWNDCWMARPDLPPGMGGWQAVDSTPQETSHGTFRCGPASLAAIRSGQVYLKFDTPFVFAEVNSDKIYWQRNPDSTFSQIHSEKKAVGHCISTKAVGSDERVDITHLYKYPEDSEEERIAVETACRYGSKPEVYSSPIAEDVRVEVMMEGEGPRMGGDAQLKIVVKNTSSQPRRTTLHSQVAVMYYTGVLKDTVKKDTLNVELKPQEEKTIDWVLPYTQYQNQLVDQAALMLTLSGRVSETQQVLASQTSFRLRTPDLEIEPIGEAYVGKETSAKITFTNPLPCVLRNVVIRVEGLGLRDLHPIRVGDVSKHANVTVTEHFIPTIAGKRKLVASLECKQLSQVHGVADIDVYESHPINKKLILINGFCSISSMKIFFCL
;
A
#
# COMPACT_ATOMS: atom_id res chain seq x y z
N MET A 1 -55.88 -40.87 -38.48
CA MET A 1 -56.99 -40.02 -38.01
C MET A 1 -56.82 -39.78 -36.51
N PRO A 2 -57.28 -38.64 -35.97
CA PRO A 2 -56.60 -37.96 -34.86
C PRO A 2 -57.01 -38.39 -33.44
N GLY A 3 -56.16 -38.05 -32.47
CA GLY A 3 -56.41 -38.14 -31.02
C GLY A 3 -55.45 -37.21 -30.26
N GLU A 4 -55.94 -36.54 -29.23
CA GLU A 4 -55.30 -35.39 -28.56
C GLU A 4 -54.47 -35.72 -27.30
N ARG A 5 -53.61 -34.77 -26.92
CA ARG A 5 -53.11 -34.44 -25.56
C ARG A 5 -52.28 -35.47 -24.78
N LEU A 6 -51.04 -35.05 -24.45
CA LEU A 6 -50.34 -35.43 -23.23
C LEU A 6 -50.42 -34.28 -22.19
N SER A 7 -50.26 -34.62 -20.91
CA SER A 7 -50.52 -33.73 -19.78
C SER A 7 -49.31 -32.94 -19.26
N ILE A 8 -49.62 -31.85 -18.56
CA ILE A 8 -48.69 -30.91 -17.93
C ILE A 8 -47.79 -31.59 -16.88
N ARG A 9 -46.53 -31.16 -16.81
CA ARG A 9 -45.76 -31.03 -15.56
C ARG A 9 -44.93 -29.76 -15.61
N ASP A 10 -45.01 -28.96 -14.54
CA ASP A 10 -44.25 -27.73 -14.38
C ASP A 10 -42.74 -27.96 -14.28
N ASN A 11 -41.98 -26.95 -14.71
CA ASN A 11 -40.55 -26.82 -14.46
C ASN A 11 -40.21 -25.35 -14.14
N SER A 12 -40.40 -24.95 -12.88
CA SER A 12 -39.91 -23.67 -12.36
C SER A 12 -38.39 -23.71 -12.21
N ALA A 13 -37.66 -23.44 -13.31
CA ALA A 13 -36.20 -23.45 -13.36
C ALA A 13 -35.65 -22.03 -13.58
N VAL A 14 -35.29 -21.35 -12.50
CA VAL A 14 -34.65 -20.03 -12.51
C VAL A 14 -33.19 -20.15 -12.96
N GLY A 15 -32.70 -19.18 -13.73
CA GLY A 15 -31.27 -18.99 -14.00
C GLY A 15 -30.65 -19.98 -14.98
N ARG A 16 -30.70 -19.67 -16.28
CA ARG A 16 -29.83 -20.28 -17.29
C ARG A 16 -29.02 -19.20 -17.99
N PHE A 17 -27.69 -19.25 -17.86
CA PHE A 17 -26.79 -18.55 -18.76
C PHE A 17 -26.93 -19.10 -20.19
N HIS A 18 -26.89 -18.22 -21.18
CA HIS A 18 -26.64 -18.62 -22.57
C HIS A 18 -25.15 -18.91 -22.75
N GLY A 19 -24.80 -20.14 -23.11
CA GLY A 19 -23.41 -20.52 -23.39
C GLY A 19 -22.91 -19.89 -24.70
N VAL A 20 -21.81 -19.15 -24.63
CA VAL A 20 -21.18 -18.53 -25.81
C VAL A 20 -20.43 -19.58 -26.64
N SER A 21 -21.15 -20.28 -27.51
CA SER A 21 -20.57 -21.12 -28.55
C SER A 21 -20.08 -20.23 -29.71
N GLY A 22 -18.77 -20.00 -29.81
CA GLY A 22 -18.19 -19.12 -30.83
C GLY A 22 -18.45 -19.59 -32.26
N SER A 23 -19.09 -18.73 -33.07
CA SER A 23 -19.40 -18.99 -34.48
C SER A 23 -18.50 -18.16 -35.42
N ASN A 24 -17.57 -18.81 -36.12
CA ASN A 24 -16.74 -18.16 -37.14
C ASN A 24 -17.57 -17.77 -38.37
N GLY A 25 -17.99 -16.50 -38.45
CA GLY A 25 -18.67 -15.93 -39.61
C GLY A 25 -17.70 -15.59 -40.74
N GLN A 26 -17.46 -16.52 -41.68
CA GLN A 26 -16.86 -16.17 -42.97
C GLN A 26 -17.88 -15.47 -43.86
N ALA A 27 -17.59 -14.24 -44.28
CA ALA A 27 -18.33 -13.53 -45.32
C ALA A 27 -17.44 -13.33 -46.55
N ILE A 28 -17.83 -13.95 -47.67
CA ILE A 28 -17.17 -13.79 -48.98
C ILE A 28 -17.90 -12.67 -49.75
N PRO A 29 -17.16 -11.71 -50.32
CA PRO A 29 -17.58 -11.00 -51.54
C PRO A 29 -16.78 -11.51 -52.75
N GLU A 30 -17.46 -11.77 -53.86
CA GLU A 30 -16.81 -12.18 -55.11
C GLU A 30 -16.15 -11.01 -55.87
N THR A 31 -15.31 -11.37 -56.83
CA THR A 31 -14.39 -10.47 -57.55
C THR A 31 -15.05 -9.62 -58.64
N GLN A 32 -14.49 -8.42 -58.87
CA GLN A 32 -14.08 -8.03 -60.23
C GLN A 32 -12.94 -6.98 -60.20
N SER A 33 -12.32 -6.72 -61.36
CA SER A 33 -10.97 -6.12 -61.50
C SER A 33 -10.94 -4.92 -62.43
N GLU A 34 -9.99 -3.97 -62.23
CA GLU A 34 -8.95 -3.63 -63.24
C GLU A 34 -7.97 -2.47 -62.88
N SER A 35 -6.75 -2.57 -63.43
CA SER A 35 -5.86 -1.48 -63.90
C SER A 35 -5.00 -0.57 -62.97
N LYS A 36 -3.69 -0.90 -62.95
CA LYS A 36 -2.50 -0.05 -63.21
C LYS A 36 -2.24 1.32 -62.49
N MET A 37 -1.13 1.30 -61.72
CA MET A 37 0.02 2.24 -61.74
C MET A 37 -0.15 3.73 -61.36
N LYS A 38 0.48 4.12 -60.22
CA LYS A 38 1.80 4.82 -60.22
C LYS A 38 2.47 4.81 -58.83
N LYS A 39 3.74 5.22 -58.78
CA LYS A 39 4.55 5.39 -57.56
C LYS A 39 4.36 6.79 -56.96
N GLU A 40 4.60 6.91 -55.65
CA GLU A 40 5.54 7.92 -55.13
C GLU A 40 6.24 7.43 -53.84
N GLU A 41 7.44 7.94 -53.53
CA GLU A 41 8.27 7.50 -52.40
C GLU A 41 8.69 8.68 -51.51
N SER A 42 8.30 8.68 -50.24
CA SER A 42 9.09 9.26 -49.13
C SER A 42 8.57 8.75 -47.76
N GLY A 43 9.38 8.63 -46.71
CA GLY A 43 10.84 8.67 -46.71
C GLY A 43 11.45 8.68 -45.29
N CYS A 44 11.89 7.52 -44.77
CA CYS A 44 12.77 7.44 -43.58
C CYS A 44 13.51 6.09 -43.42
N ARG A 45 14.09 5.54 -44.50
CA ARG A 45 15.04 4.40 -44.41
C ARG A 45 16.50 4.87 -44.45
N ARG A 46 17.01 5.42 -43.35
CA ARG A 46 18.47 5.57 -43.09
C ARG A 46 18.74 6.00 -41.63
N TRP A 47 19.04 5.06 -40.74
CA TRP A 47 20.04 5.24 -39.65
C TRP A 47 20.48 3.91 -38.97
N PHE A 48 20.60 2.82 -39.74
CA PHE A 48 21.25 1.59 -39.27
C PHE A 48 22.31 1.10 -40.28
N ARG A 49 23.41 0.56 -39.74
CA ARG A 49 24.57 -0.11 -40.39
C ARG A 49 25.76 0.76 -40.85
N ARG A 50 26.69 0.97 -39.90
CA ARG A 50 28.15 0.73 -40.02
C ARG A 50 28.57 0.00 -38.71
N ALA A 51 29.46 -0.99 -38.68
CA ALA A 51 30.11 -1.78 -39.74
C ALA A 51 30.37 -3.24 -39.25
N CYS A 52 31.00 -4.06 -40.10
CA CYS A 52 31.40 -5.47 -39.88
C CYS A 52 32.89 -5.53 -39.39
N PRO A 53 33.65 -6.66 -39.39
CA PRO A 53 33.30 -8.09 -39.56
C PRO A 53 34.05 -9.13 -38.67
N CYS A 54 33.39 -10.18 -38.16
CA CYS A 54 33.96 -11.54 -38.03
C CYS A 54 32.98 -12.62 -37.50
N CYS A 55 32.12 -13.18 -38.35
CA CYS A 55 31.60 -14.56 -38.20
C CYS A 55 30.84 -15.05 -39.45
N PHE A 56 30.89 -16.36 -39.70
CA PHE A 56 30.16 -17.19 -40.68
C PHE A 56 30.77 -17.51 -42.07
N ARG A 57 31.54 -18.60 -42.09
CA ARG A 57 31.64 -19.68 -43.10
C ARG A 57 32.32 -20.88 -42.38
N ARG A 58 31.99 -22.16 -42.60
CA ARG A 58 30.96 -22.82 -43.45
C ARG A 58 30.76 -24.28 -42.97
N GLN A 59 29.66 -24.93 -43.37
CA GLN A 59 29.48 -26.40 -43.41
C GLN A 59 30.60 -27.08 -44.25
N ASN A 60 30.96 -28.37 -44.15
CA ASN A 60 30.43 -29.54 -43.41
C ASN A 60 31.65 -30.43 -42.95
N SER A 61 31.64 -31.73 -42.59
CA SER A 61 30.76 -32.91 -42.82
C SER A 61 30.90 -33.98 -41.69
N SER A 62 30.39 -35.21 -41.93
CA SER A 62 30.47 -36.41 -41.05
C SER A 62 31.71 -37.28 -41.28
N ASN A 63 32.01 -38.18 -40.32
CA ASN A 63 31.92 -39.65 -40.47
C ASN A 63 32.24 -40.42 -39.17
N ASP A 64 31.57 -41.56 -38.96
CA ASP A 64 31.91 -42.58 -37.95
C ASP A 64 33.11 -43.46 -38.38
N VAL A 65 33.73 -44.16 -37.41
CA VAL A 65 33.95 -45.63 -37.44
C VAL A 65 34.49 -46.10 -36.06
N THR A 66 34.11 -47.33 -35.66
CA THR A 66 34.38 -48.02 -34.39
C THR A 66 35.66 -48.88 -34.40
N SER A 67 36.32 -49.08 -33.23
CA SER A 67 36.89 -50.39 -32.83
C SER A 67 37.41 -50.46 -31.37
N ASP A 68 36.69 -51.20 -30.54
CA ASP A 68 37.07 -52.24 -29.56
C ASP A 68 38.39 -52.29 -28.72
N SER A 69 38.17 -52.85 -27.52
CA SER A 69 38.96 -53.82 -26.72
C SER A 69 40.17 -53.43 -25.85
N GLU A 70 39.94 -53.61 -24.54
CA GLU A 70 40.73 -54.38 -23.56
C GLU A 70 42.25 -54.14 -23.36
N GLY A 71 42.59 -53.63 -22.17
CA GLY A 71 43.02 -54.56 -21.10
C GLY A 71 44.48 -54.54 -20.60
N VAL A 72 44.61 -54.92 -19.31
CA VAL A 72 45.83 -55.30 -18.57
C VAL A 72 46.80 -54.17 -18.20
N ALA A 73 47.41 -54.31 -17.01
CA ALA A 73 48.38 -53.39 -16.42
C ALA A 73 49.70 -54.12 -16.09
N VAL A 74 50.79 -53.37 -15.81
CA VAL A 74 51.80 -53.64 -14.75
C VAL A 74 52.95 -52.61 -14.78
N GLY A 75 53.33 -52.11 -13.60
CA GLY A 75 54.74 -52.10 -13.17
C GLY A 75 55.67 -50.91 -13.50
N GLY A 76 55.84 -50.02 -12.52
CA GLY A 76 57.16 -49.61 -12.02
C GLY A 76 57.91 -48.46 -12.73
N GLY A 77 58.50 -47.57 -11.93
CA GLY A 77 59.39 -46.51 -12.40
C GLY A 77 59.43 -45.30 -11.47
N GLU A 78 60.30 -45.33 -10.46
CA GLU A 78 60.55 -44.17 -9.58
C GLU A 78 61.38 -43.10 -10.30
N ASN A 79 61.12 -41.83 -10.01
CA ASN A 79 62.11 -40.75 -10.11
C ASN A 79 61.65 -39.55 -9.28
N GLU A 80 62.43 -39.21 -8.24
CA GLU A 80 62.15 -38.05 -7.40
C GLU A 80 62.58 -36.76 -8.10
N GLY A 81 61.64 -35.82 -8.26
CA GLY A 81 61.91 -34.43 -8.61
C GLY A 81 61.65 -33.55 -7.39
N PRO A 82 62.51 -32.56 -7.08
CA PRO A 82 62.43 -31.85 -5.81
C PRO A 82 61.14 -31.04 -5.69
N THR A 83 60.44 -31.22 -4.58
CA THR A 83 59.32 -30.37 -4.17
C THR A 83 59.79 -28.92 -4.03
N SER A 84 59.33 -28.07 -4.95
CA SER A 84 59.33 -26.63 -4.71
C SER A 84 58.53 -26.37 -3.43
N PRO A 85 59.00 -25.52 -2.51
CA PRO A 85 58.26 -25.24 -1.28
C PRO A 85 56.90 -24.65 -1.65
N ILE A 86 55.82 -25.29 -1.21
CA ILE A 86 54.49 -24.70 -1.23
C ILE A 86 54.54 -23.53 -0.23
N THR A 87 54.75 -22.32 -0.74
CA THR A 87 54.54 -21.10 0.03
C THR A 87 53.10 -21.08 0.48
N ALA A 88 52.87 -21.19 1.79
CA ALA A 88 51.55 -21.13 2.39
C ALA A 88 51.00 -19.69 2.31
N THR A 89 50.38 -19.36 1.18
CA THR A 89 49.70 -18.07 0.93
C THR A 89 48.24 -18.09 1.40
N GLY A 90 47.91 -18.90 2.41
CA GLY A 90 46.53 -19.20 2.81
C GLY A 90 45.85 -18.21 3.77
N ASP A 91 46.57 -17.19 4.25
CA ASP A 91 46.11 -16.28 5.33
C ASP A 91 45.76 -14.85 4.86
N THR A 92 45.95 -14.50 3.58
CA THR A 92 45.72 -13.13 3.09
C THR A 92 44.26 -12.80 2.82
N GLU A 93 43.55 -13.70 2.15
CA GLU A 93 42.17 -13.46 1.68
C GLU A 93 41.12 -13.81 2.74
N LEU A 94 40.00 -13.09 2.72
CA LEU A 94 38.88 -13.28 3.62
C LEU A 94 37.75 -13.97 2.86
N ASP A 95 37.48 -15.23 3.20
CA ASP A 95 36.42 -16.03 2.57
C ASP A 95 35.32 -16.35 3.57
N VAL A 96 34.09 -16.50 3.06
CA VAL A 96 32.97 -17.05 3.82
C VAL A 96 33.00 -18.57 3.71
N ARG A 97 33.05 -19.25 4.85
CA ARG A 97 33.00 -20.72 4.96
C ARG A 97 31.56 -21.23 5.01
N SER A 98 30.67 -20.51 5.71
CA SER A 98 29.24 -20.84 5.78
C SER A 98 28.39 -19.65 6.20
N VAL A 99 27.10 -19.73 5.87
CA VAL A 99 26.06 -18.72 6.16
C VAL A 99 24.95 -19.37 6.98
N ASN A 100 24.64 -18.80 8.14
CA ASN A 100 23.51 -19.19 8.97
C ASN A 100 22.47 -18.06 9.01
N LEU A 101 21.35 -18.27 8.32
CA LEU A 101 20.24 -17.31 8.24
C LEU A 101 19.31 -17.27 9.48
N LEU A 102 19.63 -18.02 10.54
CA LEU A 102 18.82 -18.11 11.77
C LEU A 102 17.32 -18.37 11.45
N SER A 103 17.10 -19.36 10.58
CA SER A 103 15.83 -19.56 9.86
C SER A 103 14.90 -20.62 10.46
N ARG A 104 15.21 -21.20 11.63
CA ARG A 104 14.34 -22.20 12.28
C ARG A 104 13.13 -21.51 12.92
N LYS A 105 12.02 -22.23 13.08
CA LYS A 105 10.83 -21.74 13.81
C LYS A 105 11.13 -21.31 15.27
N SER A 106 12.20 -21.88 15.85
CA SER A 106 12.69 -21.53 17.19
C SER A 106 13.44 -20.20 17.26
N ASP A 107 13.99 -19.72 16.15
CA ASP A 107 15.00 -18.67 16.12
C ASP A 107 14.37 -17.27 16.16
N ARG A 108 15.19 -16.25 16.44
CA ARG A 108 14.74 -14.88 16.67
C ARG A 108 14.00 -14.30 15.46
N ASN A 109 14.59 -14.40 14.27
CA ASN A 109 14.06 -13.80 13.04
C ASN A 109 12.58 -14.16 12.79
N LYS A 110 12.26 -15.45 12.71
CA LYS A 110 10.89 -15.89 12.37
C LYS A 110 9.85 -15.51 13.41
N LYS A 111 10.24 -15.37 14.69
CA LYS A 111 9.33 -14.95 15.76
C LYS A 111 9.04 -13.45 15.70
N GLU A 112 10.07 -12.62 15.61
CA GLU A 112 9.90 -11.16 15.58
C GLU A 112 9.27 -10.66 14.28
N HIS A 113 9.47 -11.35 13.16
CA HIS A 113 8.79 -11.07 11.89
C HIS A 113 7.40 -11.73 11.76
N HIS A 114 6.91 -12.48 12.76
CA HIS A 114 5.62 -13.17 12.69
C HIS A 114 5.50 -14.10 11.44
N THR A 115 6.52 -14.95 11.26
CA THR A 115 6.70 -15.89 10.13
C THR A 115 7.13 -17.31 10.59
N ASP A 116 7.03 -17.61 11.88
CA ASP A 116 7.34 -18.92 12.48
C ASP A 116 6.28 -20.00 12.17
N GLN A 117 5.05 -19.61 11.87
CA GLN A 117 3.99 -20.54 11.51
C GLN A 117 4.23 -21.26 10.16
N TYR A 118 4.81 -20.59 9.16
CA TYR A 118 5.05 -21.13 7.82
C TYR A 118 5.85 -22.44 7.83
N HIS A 119 5.37 -23.48 7.15
CA HIS A 119 6.05 -24.77 7.02
C HIS A 119 7.12 -24.73 5.92
N SER A 120 8.25 -24.07 6.23
CA SER A 120 9.44 -24.01 5.38
C SER A 120 10.71 -23.78 6.22
N ASP A 121 11.83 -24.39 5.81
CA ASP A 121 13.15 -24.22 6.42
C ASP A 121 13.91 -22.97 5.91
N GLN A 122 13.41 -22.30 4.87
CA GLN A 122 13.98 -21.08 4.31
C GLN A 122 13.83 -19.90 5.28
N LEU A 123 14.59 -18.81 5.12
CA LEU A 123 14.34 -17.59 5.89
C LEU A 123 13.13 -16.87 5.30
N ILE A 124 12.16 -16.50 6.16
CA ILE A 124 10.98 -15.74 5.77
C ILE A 124 10.91 -14.53 6.71
N VAL A 125 10.93 -13.33 6.14
CA VAL A 125 10.99 -12.04 6.84
C VAL A 125 10.01 -11.06 6.21
N ARG A 126 9.77 -9.95 6.91
CA ARG A 126 8.90 -8.86 6.46
C ARG A 126 9.73 -7.58 6.31
N ARG A 127 9.39 -6.78 5.31
CA ARG A 127 10.11 -5.52 4.96
C ARG A 127 9.99 -4.46 6.06
N GLY A 128 10.84 -3.42 6.02
CA GLY A 128 10.82 -2.35 7.05
C GLY A 128 11.24 -2.80 8.46
N GLN A 129 11.80 -3.99 8.59
CA GLN A 129 12.19 -4.58 9.87
C GLN A 129 13.54 -5.30 9.73
N THR A 130 14.39 -5.18 10.75
CA THR A 130 15.73 -5.76 10.74
C THR A 130 15.73 -7.25 11.04
N PHE A 131 16.59 -8.01 10.36
CA PHE A 131 16.81 -9.44 10.61
C PHE A 131 18.30 -9.76 10.77
N GLN A 132 18.62 -10.87 11.44
CA GLN A 132 20.00 -11.24 11.74
C GLN A 132 20.52 -12.39 10.88
N ILE A 133 21.78 -12.34 10.47
CA ILE A 133 22.50 -13.46 9.83
C ILE A 133 23.87 -13.66 10.49
N GLU A 134 24.34 -14.89 10.55
CA GLU A 134 25.67 -15.25 11.04
C GLU A 134 26.55 -15.76 9.89
N LEU A 135 27.78 -15.27 9.82
CA LEU A 135 28.81 -15.69 8.88
C LEU A 135 29.97 -16.35 9.64
N ASP A 136 30.46 -17.50 9.16
CA ASP A 136 31.71 -18.13 9.61
C ASP A 136 32.78 -17.90 8.54
N LEU A 137 33.91 -17.28 8.90
CA LEU A 137 34.90 -16.77 7.93
C LEU A 137 36.23 -17.54 7.98
N SER A 138 37.09 -17.35 6.95
CA SER A 138 38.44 -17.95 6.88
C SER A 138 39.33 -17.51 8.05
N ARG A 139 39.27 -16.22 8.38
CA ARG A 139 39.97 -15.52 9.46
C ARG A 139 39.08 -14.41 10.06
N THR A 140 39.57 -13.71 11.07
CA THR A 140 38.92 -12.52 11.63
C THR A 140 38.77 -11.42 10.57
N PHE A 141 37.57 -10.81 10.52
CA PHE A 141 37.27 -9.62 9.71
C PHE A 141 37.96 -8.38 10.30
N ASN A 142 38.61 -7.58 9.44
CA ASN A 142 39.26 -6.33 9.81
C ASN A 142 38.85 -5.21 8.81
N PRO A 143 38.06 -4.21 9.22
CA PRO A 143 37.56 -3.15 8.32
C PRO A 143 38.67 -2.25 7.74
N ASN A 144 39.90 -2.33 8.26
CA ASN A 144 41.06 -1.59 7.73
C ASN A 144 41.74 -2.31 6.55
N THR A 145 41.43 -3.59 6.31
CA THR A 145 42.04 -4.41 5.25
C THR A 145 41.02 -5.14 4.38
N ASP A 146 39.81 -5.30 4.88
CA ASP A 146 38.76 -6.12 4.29
C ASP A 146 37.50 -5.28 4.11
N LYS A 147 36.83 -5.46 2.98
CA LYS A 147 35.48 -4.96 2.73
C LYS A 147 34.54 -6.16 2.58
N LEU A 148 33.34 -6.04 3.13
CA LEU A 148 32.28 -7.04 2.98
C LEU A 148 30.98 -6.31 2.60
N HIS A 149 30.21 -6.88 1.68
CA HIS A 149 28.83 -6.46 1.39
C HIS A 149 27.98 -7.69 1.07
N LEU A 150 26.66 -7.57 1.25
CA LEU A 150 25.70 -8.59 0.85
C LEU A 150 25.05 -8.19 -0.48
N GLU A 151 24.63 -9.17 -1.28
CA GLU A 151 23.85 -8.93 -2.49
C GLU A 151 22.58 -9.77 -2.47
N LEU A 152 21.42 -9.11 -2.58
CA LEU A 152 20.13 -9.78 -2.74
C LEU A 152 19.63 -9.64 -4.18
N LYS A 153 19.26 -10.76 -4.79
CA LYS A 153 18.83 -10.85 -6.20
C LYS A 153 17.47 -11.54 -6.31
N THR A 154 16.48 -10.87 -6.92
CA THR A 154 15.13 -11.40 -7.16
C THR A 154 14.69 -11.24 -8.61
N GLY A 155 13.80 -12.13 -9.06
CA GLY A 155 13.34 -12.20 -10.45
C GLY A 155 14.35 -12.81 -11.44
N PRO A 156 13.93 -13.03 -12.70
CA PRO A 156 14.77 -13.67 -13.72
C PRO A 156 15.87 -12.74 -14.27
N LEU A 157 15.70 -11.42 -14.17
CA LEU A 157 16.66 -10.41 -14.62
C LEU A 157 16.85 -9.33 -13.53
N PRO A 158 17.65 -9.61 -12.48
CA PRO A 158 17.94 -8.64 -11.42
C PRO A 158 18.64 -7.38 -11.94
N GLN A 159 18.20 -6.19 -11.53
CA GLN A 159 18.79 -4.90 -11.90
C GLN A 159 18.74 -3.90 -10.73
N VAL A 160 19.84 -3.18 -10.50
CA VAL A 160 19.95 -2.16 -9.44
C VAL A 160 18.98 -1.00 -9.69
N SER A 161 18.87 -0.53 -10.93
CA SER A 161 17.91 0.50 -11.35
C SER A 161 16.43 0.10 -11.24
N LYS A 162 16.15 -1.16 -10.89
CA LYS A 162 14.80 -1.72 -10.68
C LYS A 162 14.57 -2.20 -9.24
N LYS A 163 15.51 -1.95 -8.32
CA LYS A 163 15.51 -2.49 -6.94
C LYS A 163 15.46 -4.04 -6.84
N THR A 164 15.76 -4.77 -7.92
CA THR A 164 15.71 -6.25 -7.96
C THR A 164 17.09 -6.92 -7.84
N HIS A 165 18.17 -6.17 -8.06
CA HIS A 165 19.51 -6.46 -7.54
C HIS A 165 19.84 -5.39 -6.50
N ILE A 166 20.06 -5.80 -5.27
CA ILE A 166 20.33 -4.94 -4.12
C ILE A 166 21.75 -5.23 -3.66
N ILE A 167 22.51 -4.19 -3.33
CA ILE A 167 23.84 -4.27 -2.73
C ILE A 167 23.75 -3.62 -1.35
N ILE A 168 24.07 -4.38 -0.31
CA ILE A 168 23.92 -4.00 1.10
C ILE A 168 25.32 -3.79 1.68
N PRO A 169 25.79 -2.54 1.85
CA PRO A 169 27.09 -2.26 2.44
C PRO A 169 27.10 -2.55 3.96
N LEU A 170 28.30 -2.81 4.49
CA LEU A 170 28.51 -2.69 5.93
C LEU A 170 28.61 -1.21 6.37
N VAL A 171 27.98 -0.90 7.50
CA VAL A 171 27.93 0.43 8.13
C VAL A 171 28.07 0.33 9.66
N ASP A 172 28.55 1.40 10.31
CA ASP A 172 28.73 1.48 11.77
C ASP A 172 27.41 1.70 12.52
N GLU A 173 26.48 2.46 11.95
CA GLU A 173 25.11 2.70 12.40
C GLU A 173 24.16 2.38 11.23
N LEU A 174 22.96 1.85 11.50
CA LEU A 174 21.95 1.62 10.47
C LEU A 174 21.08 2.86 10.35
N GLU A 175 20.86 3.35 9.13
CA GLU A 175 19.81 4.35 8.87
C GLU A 175 18.49 3.65 8.46
N ASP A 176 17.36 4.27 8.84
CA ASP A 176 16.02 3.82 8.45
C ASP A 176 15.76 4.01 6.94
N GLU A 177 14.79 3.29 6.40
CA GLU A 177 14.49 3.24 4.96
C GLU A 177 15.67 2.86 4.03
N ARG A 178 16.64 2.10 4.54
CA ARG A 178 17.79 1.66 3.74
C ARG A 178 18.10 0.17 3.80
N TRP A 179 18.75 -0.28 2.74
CA TRP A 179 19.38 -1.60 2.62
C TRP A 179 20.83 -1.49 3.11
N GLU A 180 21.02 -1.65 4.41
CA GLU A 180 22.31 -1.52 5.10
C GLU A 180 22.52 -2.70 6.07
N ALA A 181 23.77 -3.03 6.42
CA ALA A 181 24.08 -4.10 7.38
C ALA A 181 25.11 -3.63 8.42
N LYS A 182 24.89 -3.97 9.69
CA LYS A 182 25.75 -3.60 10.83
C LYS A 182 26.27 -4.84 11.54
N ILE A 183 27.56 -4.85 11.88
CA ILE A 183 28.13 -5.88 12.76
C ILE A 183 27.59 -5.66 14.17
N VAL A 184 26.90 -6.67 14.72
CA VAL A 184 26.36 -6.63 16.09
C VAL A 184 27.08 -7.60 17.04
N GLU A 185 27.84 -8.55 16.51
CA GLU A 185 28.68 -9.46 17.29
C GLU A 185 29.86 -9.94 16.42
N GLN A 186 31.07 -9.99 16.97
CA GLN A 186 32.24 -10.52 16.27
C GLN A 186 33.09 -11.38 17.21
N ASN A 187 33.10 -12.70 16.97
CA ASN A 187 33.74 -13.71 17.80
C ASN A 187 34.79 -14.49 16.99
N ILE A 188 36.05 -14.07 17.05
CA ILE A 188 37.19 -14.65 16.31
C ILE A 188 36.94 -14.62 14.79
N ASN A 189 36.42 -15.70 14.20
CA ASN A 189 36.10 -15.82 12.77
C ASN A 189 34.60 -15.65 12.47
N ARG A 190 33.74 -15.54 13.50
CA ARG A 190 32.30 -15.40 13.31
C ARG A 190 31.87 -13.95 13.40
N VAL A 191 31.00 -13.55 12.48
CA VAL A 191 30.41 -12.21 12.42
C VAL A 191 28.90 -12.36 12.36
N LYS A 192 28.19 -11.75 13.31
CA LYS A 192 26.73 -11.59 13.26
C LYS A 192 26.41 -10.21 12.71
N LEU A 193 25.63 -10.19 11.63
CA LEU A 193 25.13 -8.98 11.00
C LEU A 193 23.66 -8.79 11.37
N SER A 194 23.28 -7.54 11.62
CA SER A 194 21.89 -7.08 11.58
C SER A 194 21.68 -6.36 10.25
N VAL A 195 20.72 -6.81 9.45
CA VAL A 195 20.44 -6.32 8.10
C VAL A 195 19.14 -5.53 8.13
N ASN A 196 19.16 -4.28 7.65
CA ASN A 196 17.97 -3.46 7.49
C ASN A 196 17.38 -3.59 6.07
N SER A 197 16.09 -3.29 5.93
CA SER A 197 15.40 -3.21 4.65
C SER A 197 14.32 -2.11 4.68
N PRO A 198 14.14 -1.34 3.59
CA PRO A 198 13.07 -0.35 3.51
C PRO A 198 11.68 -0.99 3.42
N VAL A 199 10.65 -0.30 3.89
CA VAL A 199 9.24 -0.65 3.64
C VAL A 199 8.92 -0.65 2.14
N THR A 200 9.66 0.12 1.33
CA THR A 200 9.52 0.08 -0.14
C THR A 200 10.23 -1.10 -0.82
N ALA A 201 10.67 -2.11 -0.07
CA ALA A 201 11.23 -3.34 -0.62
C ALA A 201 10.19 -4.15 -1.43
N VAL A 202 10.68 -4.80 -2.49
CA VAL A 202 9.94 -5.75 -3.32
C VAL A 202 9.70 -7.03 -2.51
N ILE A 203 8.47 -7.56 -2.54
CA ILE A 203 8.17 -8.86 -1.94
C ILE A 203 8.48 -10.01 -2.90
N GLY A 204 8.82 -11.18 -2.34
CA GLY A 204 9.14 -12.39 -3.09
C GLY A 204 10.43 -13.07 -2.63
N LYS A 205 10.88 -14.02 -3.45
CA LYS A 205 12.06 -14.85 -3.21
C LYS A 205 13.34 -14.12 -3.66
N TYR A 206 14.34 -14.10 -2.77
CA TYR A 206 15.67 -13.53 -2.99
C TYR A 206 16.75 -14.58 -2.79
N LYS A 207 17.71 -14.61 -3.72
CA LYS A 207 19.01 -15.25 -3.51
C LYS A 207 19.95 -14.29 -2.80
N LEU A 208 20.74 -14.81 -1.86
CA LEU A 208 21.80 -14.09 -1.14
C LEU A 208 23.17 -14.53 -1.63
N THR A 209 23.98 -13.59 -2.11
CA THR A 209 25.44 -13.71 -2.25
C THR A 209 26.10 -12.85 -1.18
N ILE A 210 27.20 -13.32 -0.58
CA ILE A 210 28.09 -12.49 0.25
C ILE A 210 29.36 -12.26 -0.55
N THR A 211 29.79 -11.00 -0.63
CA THR A 211 30.96 -10.56 -1.39
C THR A 211 31.99 -9.96 -0.45
N THR A 212 33.20 -10.50 -0.49
CA THR A 212 34.35 -10.10 0.34
C THR A 212 35.48 -9.60 -0.56
N GLN A 213 36.13 -8.50 -0.20
CA GLN A 213 37.19 -7.87 -0.99
C GLN A 213 38.39 -7.49 -0.12
N CYS A 214 39.59 -7.87 -0.56
CA CYS A 214 40.85 -7.43 0.02
C CYS A 214 41.18 -6.00 -0.44
N LEU A 215 41.21 -5.03 0.47
CA LEU A 215 41.50 -3.62 0.16
C LEU A 215 42.95 -3.37 -0.28
N LYS A 216 43.86 -4.34 -0.05
CA LYS A 216 45.29 -4.22 -0.42
C LYS A 216 45.59 -4.69 -1.84
N THR A 217 44.87 -5.70 -2.33
CA THR A 217 45.09 -6.30 -3.66
C THR A 217 43.95 -6.02 -4.64
N GLY A 218 42.76 -5.67 -4.13
CA GLY A 218 41.54 -5.49 -4.92
C GLY A 218 40.79 -6.79 -5.22
N GLU A 219 41.39 -7.94 -4.95
CA GLU A 219 40.83 -9.27 -5.16
C GLU A 219 39.52 -9.45 -4.36
N THR A 220 38.56 -10.13 -4.99
CA THR A 220 37.18 -10.21 -4.52
C THR A 220 36.71 -11.66 -4.60
N THR A 221 36.27 -12.23 -3.49
CA THR A 221 35.67 -13.57 -3.40
C THR A 221 34.18 -13.47 -3.09
N THR A 222 33.42 -14.52 -3.45
CA THR A 222 31.95 -14.53 -3.37
C THR A 222 31.46 -15.89 -2.89
N HIS A 223 30.42 -15.88 -2.05
CA HIS A 223 29.79 -17.08 -1.49
C HIS A 223 28.27 -16.95 -1.62
N ASP A 224 27.65 -17.83 -2.41
CA ASP A 224 26.19 -17.92 -2.49
C ASP A 224 25.65 -18.76 -1.32
N SER A 225 24.52 -18.32 -0.75
CA SER A 225 23.83 -19.03 0.34
C SER A 225 23.03 -20.23 -0.18
N ASP A 226 23.19 -21.39 0.45
CA ASP A 226 22.37 -22.60 0.23
C ASP A 226 20.87 -22.38 0.47
N LYS A 227 20.53 -21.33 1.24
CA LYS A 227 19.15 -20.93 1.56
C LYS A 227 18.76 -19.61 0.94
N ASP A 228 17.52 -19.55 0.48
CA ASP A 228 16.87 -18.34 -0.03
C ASP A 228 16.24 -17.52 1.13
N ILE A 229 16.01 -16.23 0.86
CA ILE A 229 15.30 -15.31 1.74
C ILE A 229 13.97 -14.93 1.07
N TYR A 230 12.87 -15.07 1.78
CA TYR A 230 11.53 -14.70 1.31
C TYR A 230 11.12 -13.41 2.02
N MET A 231 10.91 -12.35 1.25
CA MET A 231 10.49 -11.04 1.76
C MET A 231 8.97 -10.88 1.58
N LEU A 232 8.28 -10.47 2.64
CA LEU A 232 6.83 -10.29 2.68
C LEU A 232 6.44 -8.84 3.06
N PHE A 233 5.17 -8.49 2.86
CA PHE A 233 4.58 -7.25 3.40
C PHE A 233 4.57 -7.27 4.94
N ASN A 234 4.71 -6.10 5.57
CA ASN A 234 4.85 -5.96 7.02
C ASN A 234 3.75 -5.11 7.67
N PRO A 235 2.58 -5.68 7.99
CA PRO A 235 1.51 -4.94 8.62
C PRO A 235 1.75 -4.61 10.11
N TRP A 236 2.91 -4.99 10.67
CA TRP A 236 3.43 -4.56 11.98
C TRP A 236 4.38 -3.34 11.92
N CYS A 237 4.85 -2.95 10.74
CA CYS A 237 5.75 -1.80 10.57
C CYS A 237 4.93 -0.56 10.25
N GLU A 238 5.07 0.52 11.02
CA GLU A 238 4.15 1.68 10.95
C GLU A 238 4.20 2.42 9.60
N ASP A 239 5.37 2.46 8.97
CA ASP A 239 5.60 3.07 7.66
C ASP A 239 5.25 2.15 6.47
N ASP A 240 4.94 0.86 6.69
CA ASP A 240 4.51 -0.01 5.60
C ASP A 240 3.10 0.40 5.13
N THR A 241 2.89 0.47 3.82
CA THR A 241 1.58 0.76 3.22
C THR A 241 0.49 -0.25 3.55
N VAL A 242 0.77 -1.37 4.24
CA VAL A 242 -0.23 -2.28 4.82
C VAL A 242 -0.35 -2.24 6.36
N TYR A 243 0.25 -1.26 7.04
CA TYR A 243 0.25 -1.15 8.52
C TYR A 243 -1.15 -1.18 9.15
N MET A 244 -1.32 -1.96 10.22
CA MET A 244 -2.57 -2.08 10.98
C MET A 244 -2.30 -2.10 12.49
N GLU A 245 -2.57 -0.97 13.17
CA GLU A 245 -2.35 -0.74 14.63
C GLU A 245 -2.87 -1.87 15.55
N SER A 246 -3.96 -2.52 15.16
CA SER A 246 -4.69 -3.45 16.02
C SER A 246 -4.12 -4.87 15.98
N GLU A 247 -3.33 -5.20 17.00
CA GLU A 247 -2.82 -6.56 17.29
C GLU A 247 -3.89 -7.68 17.30
N LYS A 248 -5.17 -7.35 17.51
CA LYS A 248 -6.28 -8.31 17.39
C LYS A 248 -6.69 -8.54 15.94
N GLU A 249 -6.71 -7.48 15.15
CA GLU A 249 -7.04 -7.53 13.72
C GLU A 249 -5.89 -8.12 12.91
N LEU A 250 -4.63 -7.85 13.25
CA LEU A 250 -3.47 -8.57 12.69
C LEU A 250 -3.59 -10.09 12.92
N LYS A 251 -4.04 -10.49 14.11
CA LYS A 251 -4.28 -11.91 14.44
C LYS A 251 -5.44 -12.51 13.64
N GLU A 252 -6.52 -11.79 13.37
CA GLU A 252 -7.64 -12.29 12.56
C GLU A 252 -7.38 -12.24 11.05
N TYR A 253 -6.73 -11.19 10.56
CA TYR A 253 -6.66 -10.83 9.15
C TYR A 253 -5.31 -11.15 8.49
N VAL A 254 -4.31 -11.58 9.26
CA VAL A 254 -3.01 -12.09 8.76
C VAL A 254 -2.70 -13.47 9.34
N LEU A 255 -2.80 -13.65 10.66
CA LEU A 255 -2.32 -14.85 11.36
C LEU A 255 -3.36 -15.97 11.59
N ASN A 256 -4.65 -15.73 11.34
CA ASN A 256 -5.66 -16.78 11.38
C ASN A 256 -5.69 -17.51 10.03
N ASP A 257 -5.50 -18.82 10.03
CA ASP A 257 -5.49 -19.68 8.84
C ASP A 257 -6.84 -20.35 8.56
N THR A 258 -7.86 -20.06 9.38
CA THR A 258 -9.25 -20.47 9.18
C THR A 258 -10.19 -19.26 9.18
N GLY A 259 -11.40 -19.43 8.63
CA GLY A 259 -12.37 -18.35 8.54
C GLY A 259 -13.81 -18.82 8.35
N ARG A 260 -14.71 -17.85 8.24
CA ARG A 260 -16.14 -18.03 7.97
C ARG A 260 -16.53 -17.22 6.75
N ILE A 261 -17.16 -17.87 5.78
CA ILE A 261 -17.77 -17.23 4.60
C ILE A 261 -19.29 -17.39 4.71
N TYR A 262 -20.02 -16.31 4.53
CA TYR A 262 -21.48 -16.29 4.67
C TYR A 262 -22.16 -16.51 3.32
N TYR A 263 -23.36 -17.10 3.33
CA TYR A 263 -24.13 -17.44 2.13
C TYR A 263 -25.63 -17.51 2.45
N GLY A 264 -26.47 -17.73 1.43
CA GLY A 264 -27.92 -17.91 1.60
C GLY A 264 -28.70 -16.67 1.20
N THR A 265 -29.39 -16.03 2.15
CA THR A 265 -30.15 -14.79 1.92
C THR A 265 -30.07 -13.88 3.15
N GLU A 266 -30.34 -12.58 2.98
CA GLU A 266 -30.49 -11.58 4.07
C GLU A 266 -31.32 -12.07 5.28
N LYS A 267 -32.37 -12.89 5.05
CA LYS A 267 -33.31 -13.39 6.06
C LYS A 267 -32.90 -14.75 6.64
N GLN A 268 -31.98 -15.46 5.97
CA GLN A 268 -31.51 -16.80 6.31
C GLN A 268 -30.03 -16.90 5.94
N ILE A 269 -29.19 -16.25 6.76
CA ILE A 269 -27.74 -16.23 6.59
C ILE A 269 -27.15 -17.56 7.10
N GLY A 270 -26.61 -18.35 6.18
CA GLY A 270 -25.77 -19.51 6.47
C GLY A 270 -24.29 -19.12 6.59
N ALA A 271 -23.50 -19.96 7.26
CA ALA A 271 -22.06 -19.78 7.41
C ALA A 271 -21.30 -21.08 7.07
N ARG A 272 -20.24 -20.97 6.26
CA ARG A 272 -19.33 -22.06 5.89
C ARG A 272 -17.96 -21.79 6.51
N THR A 273 -17.40 -22.77 7.23
CA THR A 273 -15.98 -22.71 7.62
C THR A 273 -15.09 -22.92 6.41
N TRP A 274 -14.03 -22.12 6.29
CA TRP A 274 -13.05 -22.23 5.22
C TRP A 274 -11.64 -22.28 5.80
N ASN A 275 -10.83 -23.23 5.32
CA ASN A 275 -9.41 -23.32 5.67
C ASN A 275 -8.60 -22.54 4.62
N PHE A 276 -8.11 -21.36 4.99
CA PHE A 276 -7.20 -20.60 4.13
C PHE A 276 -5.85 -21.35 4.03
N GLY A 277 -5.24 -21.65 5.18
CA GLY A 277 -4.01 -22.45 5.24
C GLY A 277 -2.78 -21.75 4.66
N GLN A 278 -2.66 -20.42 4.77
CA GLN A 278 -1.56 -19.64 4.21
C GLN A 278 -0.15 -20.01 4.74
N PHE A 279 -0.07 -20.79 5.82
CA PHE A 279 1.16 -21.28 6.44
C PHE A 279 1.46 -22.76 6.14
N ASP A 280 0.60 -23.44 5.39
CA ASP A 280 0.71 -24.86 5.05
C ASP A 280 1.83 -25.09 4.01
N GLU A 281 2.39 -26.30 3.96
CA GLU A 281 3.62 -26.60 3.20
C GLU A 281 3.45 -26.32 1.69
N GLY A 282 4.39 -25.57 1.10
CA GLY A 282 4.40 -25.21 -0.32
C GLY A 282 3.38 -24.14 -0.73
N ILE A 283 2.59 -23.58 0.19
CA ILE A 283 1.60 -22.53 -0.13
C ILE A 283 2.27 -21.18 -0.42
N LEU A 284 3.34 -20.82 0.30
CA LEU A 284 4.10 -19.59 0.01
C LEU A 284 4.75 -19.65 -1.39
N GLU A 285 5.33 -20.78 -1.74
CA GLU A 285 5.85 -21.05 -3.09
C GLU A 285 4.74 -20.94 -4.14
N ALA A 286 3.56 -21.51 -3.90
CA ALA A 286 2.42 -21.39 -4.81
C ALA A 286 1.93 -19.93 -4.95
N CYS A 287 1.88 -19.15 -3.87
CA CYS A 287 1.49 -17.74 -3.90
C CYS A 287 2.49 -16.86 -4.67
N LEU A 288 3.79 -17.15 -4.57
CA LEU A 288 4.81 -16.48 -5.39
C LEU A 288 4.78 -16.95 -6.85
N PHE A 289 4.50 -18.24 -7.10
CA PHE A 289 4.30 -18.77 -8.44
C PHE A 289 3.13 -18.10 -9.18
N VAL A 290 2.03 -17.77 -8.48
CA VAL A 290 0.92 -16.97 -9.04
C VAL A 290 1.40 -15.58 -9.49
N LEU A 291 2.30 -14.92 -8.75
CA LEU A 291 2.91 -13.65 -9.17
C LEU A 291 3.92 -13.82 -10.32
N ASP A 292 4.63 -14.95 -10.38
CA ASP A 292 5.63 -15.26 -11.42
C ASP A 292 5.02 -15.66 -12.78
N ASN A 293 3.77 -16.12 -12.82
CA ASN A 293 3.03 -16.36 -14.06
C ASN A 293 2.23 -15.14 -14.55
N SER A 294 2.17 -14.07 -13.77
CA SER A 294 1.50 -12.82 -14.14
C SER A 294 2.36 -11.92 -15.02
N GLU A 295 1.74 -10.95 -15.71
CA GLU A 295 2.48 -9.91 -16.43
C GLU A 295 3.27 -8.94 -15.52
N VAL A 296 3.16 -9.04 -14.18
CA VAL A 296 3.78 -8.06 -13.28
C VAL A 296 5.30 -8.25 -13.18
N PRO A 297 6.12 -7.24 -13.58
CA PRO A 297 7.56 -7.33 -13.38
C PRO A 297 7.87 -7.31 -11.87
N PRO A 298 8.87 -8.06 -11.39
CA PRO A 298 9.20 -8.12 -9.95
C PRO A 298 9.39 -6.75 -9.28
N SER A 299 9.91 -5.74 -10.00
CA SER A 299 10.03 -4.37 -9.50
C SER A 299 8.71 -3.68 -9.14
N GLY A 300 7.58 -4.16 -9.67
CA GLY A 300 6.23 -3.69 -9.32
C GLY A 300 5.64 -4.37 -8.08
N ARG A 301 6.28 -5.42 -7.55
CA ARG A 301 5.78 -6.19 -6.39
C ARG A 301 6.11 -5.56 -5.03
N GLY A 302 6.64 -4.33 -5.02
CA GLY A 302 6.80 -3.52 -3.81
C GLY A 302 5.58 -2.65 -3.47
N ASP A 303 4.57 -2.59 -4.33
CA ASP A 303 3.34 -1.83 -4.15
C ASP A 303 2.15 -2.78 -3.88
N PRO A 304 1.46 -2.71 -2.72
CA PRO A 304 0.32 -3.57 -2.43
C PRO A 304 -0.89 -3.26 -3.33
N VAL A 305 -1.05 -2.02 -3.82
CA VAL A 305 -2.15 -1.64 -4.73
C VAL A 305 -2.03 -2.42 -6.04
N ASN A 306 -0.82 -2.41 -6.62
CA ASN A 306 -0.48 -3.18 -7.82
C ASN A 306 -0.51 -4.71 -7.58
N VAL A 307 0.06 -5.21 -6.47
CA VAL A 307 0.04 -6.67 -6.16
C VAL A 307 -1.39 -7.18 -6.03
N VAL A 308 -2.25 -6.50 -5.27
CA VAL A 308 -3.65 -6.90 -5.08
C VAL A 308 -4.42 -6.91 -6.40
N ARG A 309 -4.24 -5.88 -7.24
CA ARG A 309 -4.89 -5.78 -8.56
C ARG A 309 -4.44 -6.87 -9.53
N VAL A 310 -3.19 -7.32 -9.42
CA VAL A 310 -2.67 -8.47 -10.18
C VAL A 310 -3.23 -9.79 -9.65
N ILE A 311 -3.31 -9.97 -8.33
CA ILE A 311 -3.92 -11.17 -7.73
C ILE A 311 -5.40 -11.30 -8.12
N SER A 312 -6.17 -10.20 -8.17
CA SER A 312 -7.59 -10.27 -8.58
C SER A 312 -7.81 -10.80 -10.00
N ALA A 313 -6.86 -10.55 -10.92
CA ALA A 313 -6.85 -11.18 -12.24
C ALA A 313 -6.38 -12.64 -12.16
N MET A 314 -5.18 -12.86 -11.61
CA MET A 314 -4.51 -14.16 -11.59
C MET A 314 -5.21 -15.26 -10.78
N ILE A 315 -6.25 -14.93 -10.01
CA ILE A 315 -7.10 -15.91 -9.32
C ILE A 315 -8.13 -16.55 -10.28
N ASN A 316 -8.51 -15.89 -11.38
CA ASN A 316 -9.47 -16.40 -12.36
C ASN A 316 -8.82 -16.73 -13.73
N SER A 317 -9.40 -17.69 -14.45
CA SER A 317 -8.78 -18.28 -15.64
C SER A 317 -9.01 -17.64 -17.03
N PRO A 318 -10.06 -16.84 -17.31
CA PRO A 318 -10.40 -16.35 -18.67
C PRO A 318 -9.24 -15.81 -19.51
N ASP A 319 -8.44 -14.90 -18.96
CA ASP A 319 -7.39 -14.19 -19.70
C ASP A 319 -6.01 -14.82 -19.46
N ASP A 320 -5.52 -14.75 -18.21
CA ASP A 320 -4.13 -15.02 -17.84
C ASP A 320 -3.84 -16.50 -17.51
N ARG A 321 -4.83 -17.39 -17.64
CA ARG A 321 -4.80 -18.77 -17.09
C ARG A 321 -4.52 -18.81 -15.58
N GLY A 322 -5.18 -17.91 -14.85
CA GLY A 322 -5.14 -17.87 -13.39
C GLY A 322 -5.72 -19.11 -12.70
N VAL A 323 -5.68 -19.08 -11.36
CA VAL A 323 -5.78 -20.26 -10.48
C VAL A 323 -7.04 -21.11 -10.69
N LEU A 324 -8.21 -20.51 -10.93
CA LEU A 324 -9.50 -21.19 -10.95
C LEU A 324 -10.33 -20.89 -12.22
N GLU A 325 -10.93 -21.94 -12.78
CA GLU A 325 -11.95 -21.85 -13.83
C GLU A 325 -13.36 -21.81 -13.20
N GLY A 326 -14.14 -20.77 -13.53
CA GLY A 326 -15.49 -20.57 -13.01
C GLY A 326 -16.54 -21.44 -13.71
N ASN A 327 -17.53 -21.97 -12.97
CA ASN A 327 -18.64 -22.73 -13.57
C ASN A 327 -19.93 -22.64 -12.74
N TRP A 328 -21.00 -22.15 -13.38
CA TRP A 328 -22.35 -22.01 -12.79
C TRP A 328 -23.42 -22.88 -13.48
N SER A 329 -23.03 -23.77 -14.40
CA SER A 329 -23.97 -24.57 -15.22
C SER A 329 -24.74 -25.67 -14.47
N GLY A 330 -24.37 -25.95 -13.22
CA GLY A 330 -24.84 -27.11 -12.46
C GLY A 330 -24.22 -28.45 -12.89
N ASN A 331 -23.46 -28.49 -13.98
CA ASN A 331 -22.69 -29.66 -14.41
C ASN A 331 -21.18 -29.42 -14.18
N TYR A 332 -20.58 -30.24 -13.32
CA TYR A 332 -19.18 -30.14 -12.92
C TYR A 332 -18.31 -31.29 -13.44
N ALA A 333 -18.79 -32.05 -14.43
CA ALA A 333 -18.03 -33.13 -15.05
C ALA A 333 -16.68 -32.62 -15.60
N GLY A 334 -15.58 -33.31 -15.25
CA GLY A 334 -14.22 -32.88 -15.58
C GLY A 334 -13.53 -32.03 -14.51
N GLY A 335 -14.16 -31.79 -13.35
CA GLY A 335 -13.55 -31.11 -12.21
C GLY A 335 -14.26 -31.37 -10.88
N THR A 336 -13.86 -30.64 -9.86
CA THR A 336 -14.48 -30.62 -8.52
C THR A 336 -15.65 -29.62 -8.52
N SER A 337 -16.76 -29.97 -7.86
CA SER A 337 -17.87 -29.00 -7.68
C SER A 337 -17.42 -27.84 -6.77
N PRO A 338 -17.74 -26.57 -7.11
CA PRO A 338 -17.46 -25.41 -6.27
C PRO A 338 -17.98 -25.53 -4.83
N THR A 339 -19.03 -26.33 -4.63
CA THR A 339 -19.65 -26.59 -3.32
C THR A 339 -18.90 -27.59 -2.45
N ALA A 340 -18.03 -28.42 -3.04
CA ALA A 340 -17.27 -29.46 -2.35
C ALA A 340 -15.97 -28.94 -1.70
N TRP A 341 -15.45 -27.79 -2.14
CA TRP A 341 -14.27 -27.17 -1.53
C TRP A 341 -14.55 -26.66 -0.10
N SER A 342 -13.61 -26.93 0.80
CA SER A 342 -13.61 -26.49 2.21
C SER A 342 -12.38 -25.65 2.58
N GLY A 343 -11.52 -25.35 1.61
CA GLY A 343 -10.26 -24.65 1.82
C GLY A 343 -9.47 -24.43 0.53
N SER A 344 -8.48 -23.55 0.59
CA SER A 344 -7.70 -23.09 -0.57
C SER A 344 -6.46 -23.92 -0.85
N VAL A 345 -5.99 -24.69 0.14
CA VAL A 345 -4.69 -25.38 0.15
C VAL A 345 -4.51 -26.31 -1.05
N GLU A 346 -5.45 -27.23 -1.33
CA GLU A 346 -5.27 -28.17 -2.46
C GLU A 346 -5.49 -27.49 -3.81
N ILE A 347 -6.27 -26.39 -3.88
CA ILE A 347 -6.42 -25.60 -5.13
C ILE A 347 -5.07 -24.97 -5.51
N LEU A 348 -4.41 -24.29 -4.57
CA LEU A 348 -3.11 -23.67 -4.79
C LEU A 348 -2.00 -24.72 -5.02
N ARG A 349 -2.01 -25.83 -4.27
CA ARG A 349 -1.08 -26.95 -4.50
C ARG A 349 -1.29 -27.60 -5.86
N GLN A 350 -2.52 -27.79 -6.32
CA GLN A 350 -2.81 -28.36 -7.64
C GLN A 350 -2.34 -27.42 -8.75
N TYR A 351 -2.71 -26.14 -8.72
CA TYR A 351 -2.30 -25.15 -9.73
C TYR A 351 -0.76 -25.07 -9.89
N HIS A 352 -0.04 -25.05 -8.76
CA HIS A 352 1.43 -25.03 -8.76
C HIS A 352 2.03 -26.37 -9.24
N ARG A 353 1.48 -27.51 -8.81
CA ARG A 353 1.91 -28.88 -9.21
C ARG A 353 1.67 -29.15 -10.71
N GLU A 354 0.61 -28.59 -11.27
CA GLU A 354 0.22 -28.71 -12.69
C GLU A 354 0.77 -27.56 -13.55
N GLY A 355 1.76 -26.81 -13.05
CA GLY A 355 2.54 -25.86 -13.83
C GLY A 355 1.75 -24.65 -14.35
N GLY A 356 0.76 -24.18 -13.58
CA GLY A 356 -0.11 -23.06 -13.96
C GLY A 356 -1.34 -23.47 -14.78
N THR A 357 -1.77 -24.73 -14.69
CA THR A 357 -3.02 -25.21 -15.29
C THR A 357 -4.21 -24.83 -14.40
N PRO A 358 -5.23 -24.09 -14.90
CA PRO A 358 -6.38 -23.66 -14.08
C PRO A 358 -7.17 -24.82 -13.45
N VAL A 359 -7.42 -24.72 -12.16
CA VAL A 359 -8.15 -25.72 -11.36
C VAL A 359 -9.66 -25.61 -11.59
N LYS A 360 -10.33 -26.75 -11.72
CA LYS A 360 -11.77 -26.85 -12.02
C LYS A 360 -12.52 -27.37 -10.79
N TYR A 361 -13.55 -26.72 -10.25
CA TYR A 361 -14.18 -25.44 -10.62
C TYR A 361 -14.37 -24.50 -9.42
N GLY A 362 -14.45 -23.20 -9.69
CA GLY A 362 -14.75 -22.13 -8.74
C GLY A 362 -16.11 -21.46 -8.93
N GLN A 363 -16.54 -20.73 -7.89
CA GLN A 363 -17.57 -19.69 -7.84
C GLN A 363 -17.13 -18.64 -6.80
N CYS A 364 -17.83 -17.51 -6.64
CA CYS A 364 -17.40 -16.35 -5.82
C CYS A 364 -16.78 -16.68 -4.46
N TRP A 365 -17.42 -17.52 -3.62
CA TRP A 365 -16.86 -17.90 -2.32
C TRP A 365 -15.53 -18.69 -2.41
N VAL A 366 -15.31 -19.43 -3.50
CA VAL A 366 -14.06 -20.16 -3.77
C VAL A 366 -12.98 -19.17 -4.18
N PHE A 367 -13.27 -18.25 -5.10
CA PHE A 367 -12.34 -17.18 -5.51
C PHE A 367 -11.95 -16.31 -4.31
N SER A 368 -12.92 -15.86 -3.50
CA SER A 368 -12.68 -15.08 -2.27
C SER A 368 -11.87 -15.85 -1.22
N GLY A 369 -12.09 -17.16 -1.10
CA GLY A 369 -11.30 -18.03 -0.22
C GLY A 369 -9.83 -18.11 -0.64
N VAL A 370 -9.55 -18.36 -1.92
CA VAL A 370 -8.17 -18.41 -2.45
C VAL A 370 -7.51 -17.03 -2.43
N THR A 371 -8.23 -15.96 -2.77
CA THR A 371 -7.71 -14.57 -2.71
C THR A 371 -7.32 -14.18 -1.28
N THR A 372 -8.17 -14.47 -0.29
CA THR A 372 -7.81 -14.26 1.13
C THR A 372 -6.54 -15.03 1.50
N THR A 373 -6.42 -16.27 1.02
CA THR A 373 -5.24 -17.12 1.31
C THR A 373 -3.96 -16.52 0.71
N VAL A 374 -3.97 -16.13 -0.56
CA VAL A 374 -2.81 -15.55 -1.24
C VAL A 374 -2.41 -14.23 -0.59
N LEU A 375 -3.35 -13.32 -0.35
CA LEU A 375 -3.05 -12.01 0.23
C LEU A 375 -2.56 -12.14 1.69
N ARG A 376 -3.15 -13.01 2.52
CA ARG A 376 -2.64 -13.33 3.87
C ARG A 376 -1.24 -13.96 3.81
N CYS A 377 -0.98 -14.87 2.87
CA CYS A 377 0.32 -15.53 2.70
C CYS A 377 1.44 -14.51 2.39
N LEU A 378 1.13 -13.51 1.56
CA LEU A 378 2.04 -12.42 1.20
C LEU A 378 2.17 -11.33 2.29
N GLY A 379 1.29 -11.32 3.29
CA GLY A 379 1.31 -10.39 4.43
C GLY A 379 0.37 -9.19 4.34
N ILE A 380 -0.59 -9.17 3.41
CA ILE A 380 -1.60 -8.10 3.29
C ILE A 380 -2.82 -8.48 4.14
N PRO A 381 -3.22 -7.70 5.17
CA PRO A 381 -4.36 -8.03 6.01
C PRO A 381 -5.65 -8.08 5.18
N THR A 382 -6.33 -9.22 5.17
CA THR A 382 -7.41 -9.52 4.22
C THR A 382 -8.54 -10.32 4.86
N ARG A 383 -9.79 -10.06 4.48
CA ARG A 383 -10.99 -10.81 4.91
C ARG A 383 -11.96 -11.05 3.73
N SER A 384 -12.62 -12.21 3.71
CA SER A 384 -13.78 -12.42 2.83
C SER A 384 -14.97 -11.56 3.28
N VAL A 385 -15.73 -11.03 2.33
CA VAL A 385 -16.96 -10.26 2.56
C VAL A 385 -18.09 -10.87 1.73
N THR A 386 -19.24 -11.08 2.35
CA THR A 386 -20.47 -11.52 1.67
C THR A 386 -21.46 -10.35 1.61
N ASN A 387 -21.96 -10.04 0.42
CA ASN A 387 -23.08 -9.11 0.20
C ASN A 387 -24.36 -9.91 -0.10
N PHE A 388 -25.52 -9.50 0.39
CA PHE A 388 -26.82 -10.12 0.07
C PHE A 388 -27.65 -9.19 -0.81
N GLN A 389 -28.40 -9.76 -1.77
CA GLN A 389 -28.95 -8.98 -2.89
C GLN A 389 -27.85 -8.17 -3.59
N SER A 390 -26.77 -8.81 -4.02
CA SER A 390 -25.70 -8.11 -4.72
C SER A 390 -26.15 -7.80 -6.15
N ALA A 391 -26.14 -6.54 -6.55
CA ALA A 391 -26.37 -6.20 -7.95
C ALA A 391 -25.23 -6.73 -8.83
N HIS A 392 -25.51 -6.90 -10.12
CA HIS A 392 -24.52 -7.04 -11.17
C HIS A 392 -24.94 -6.13 -12.33
N ASP A 393 -24.45 -4.89 -12.29
CA ASP A 393 -24.62 -3.86 -13.32
C ASP A 393 -23.70 -4.18 -14.51
N THR A 394 -24.31 -4.34 -15.69
CA THR A 394 -23.63 -4.72 -16.93
C THR A 394 -23.30 -3.56 -17.87
N ASP A 395 -23.69 -2.32 -17.53
CA ASP A 395 -23.47 -1.14 -18.40
C ASP A 395 -22.94 0.12 -17.67
N VAL A 396 -22.56 -0.03 -16.40
CA VAL A 396 -22.01 1.00 -15.50
C VAL A 396 -22.97 2.19 -15.35
N SER A 397 -24.28 1.93 -15.40
CA SER A 397 -25.31 2.95 -15.17
C SER A 397 -25.50 3.29 -13.70
N LEU A 398 -25.00 2.43 -12.80
CA LEU A 398 -25.17 2.52 -11.35
C LEU A 398 -26.64 2.36 -10.94
N THR A 399 -27.37 1.63 -11.78
CA THR A 399 -28.76 1.20 -11.64
C THR A 399 -28.86 -0.28 -12.01
N THR A 400 -30.02 -0.88 -11.78
CA THR A 400 -30.30 -2.26 -12.20
C THR A 400 -31.62 -2.24 -12.96
N ASP A 401 -31.54 -2.31 -14.28
CA ASP A 401 -32.69 -2.05 -15.16
C ASP A 401 -33.52 -3.33 -15.42
N VAL A 402 -34.85 -3.18 -15.38
CA VAL A 402 -35.80 -4.25 -15.70
C VAL A 402 -36.84 -3.73 -16.69
N TYR A 403 -36.74 -4.20 -17.93
CA TYR A 403 -37.64 -3.88 -19.04
C TYR A 403 -38.78 -4.89 -19.16
N PHE A 404 -39.99 -4.35 -19.32
CA PHE A 404 -41.22 -5.07 -19.64
C PHE A 404 -41.79 -4.62 -21.00
N ASP A 405 -42.57 -5.50 -21.63
CA ASP A 405 -43.37 -5.18 -22.81
C ASP A 405 -44.65 -4.38 -22.47
N GLU A 406 -45.44 -4.10 -23.49
CA GLU A 406 -46.73 -3.42 -23.41
C GLU A 406 -47.75 -4.15 -22.51
N ASN A 407 -47.53 -5.44 -22.22
CA ASN A 407 -48.40 -6.33 -21.44
C ASN A 407 -47.87 -6.60 -20.01
N MET A 408 -46.74 -5.99 -19.62
CA MET A 408 -45.98 -6.25 -18.37
C MET A 408 -45.22 -7.60 -18.33
N GLU A 409 -44.96 -8.23 -19.47
CA GLU A 409 -44.11 -9.44 -19.56
C GLU A 409 -42.61 -9.05 -19.70
N PRO A 410 -41.67 -9.75 -19.02
CA PRO A 410 -40.24 -9.37 -19.04
C PRO A 410 -39.56 -9.52 -20.41
N ILE A 411 -38.90 -8.47 -20.89
CA ILE A 411 -38.13 -8.52 -22.15
C ILE A 411 -36.75 -9.13 -21.88
N HIS A 412 -36.67 -10.46 -21.89
CA HIS A 412 -35.45 -11.23 -21.56
C HIS A 412 -34.15 -10.82 -22.28
N HIS A 413 -34.21 -10.21 -23.46
CA HIS A 413 -33.01 -9.77 -24.20
C HIS A 413 -32.55 -8.34 -23.87
N LEU A 414 -33.28 -7.62 -23.03
CA LEU A 414 -32.90 -6.30 -22.48
C LEU A 414 -32.53 -6.39 -20.99
N ASN A 415 -32.91 -7.48 -20.31
CA ASN A 415 -32.68 -7.69 -18.88
C ASN A 415 -31.39 -8.50 -18.68
N SER A 416 -30.23 -7.90 -18.98
CA SER A 416 -28.90 -8.49 -18.75
C SER A 416 -28.44 -8.38 -17.31
N ASP A 417 -28.80 -7.29 -16.62
CA ASP A 417 -28.50 -7.10 -15.21
C ASP A 417 -29.16 -8.18 -14.35
N SER A 418 -28.51 -8.52 -13.24
CA SER A 418 -29.06 -9.49 -12.28
C SER A 418 -28.80 -9.09 -10.83
N VAL A 419 -29.61 -9.63 -9.92
CA VAL A 419 -29.38 -9.49 -8.48
C VAL A 419 -29.11 -10.88 -7.93
N TRP A 420 -27.89 -11.09 -7.42
CA TRP A 420 -27.47 -12.33 -6.80
C TRP A 420 -27.99 -12.40 -5.36
N ASN A 421 -28.62 -13.52 -4.98
CA ASN A 421 -29.07 -13.78 -3.60
C ASN A 421 -27.99 -13.45 -2.56
N PHE A 422 -26.75 -13.82 -2.89
CA PHE A 422 -25.53 -13.33 -2.25
C PHE A 422 -24.36 -13.36 -3.26
N HIS A 423 -23.37 -12.49 -3.04
CA HIS A 423 -22.06 -12.51 -3.70
C HIS A 423 -20.95 -12.46 -2.65
N VAL A 424 -19.72 -12.86 -2.99
CA VAL A 424 -18.58 -12.92 -2.07
C VAL A 424 -17.29 -12.43 -2.73
N TRP A 425 -16.71 -11.36 -2.17
CA TRP A 425 -15.43 -10.75 -2.59
C TRP A 425 -14.47 -10.65 -1.39
N ASN A 426 -13.47 -9.77 -1.46
CA ASN A 426 -12.48 -9.53 -0.42
C ASN A 426 -12.38 -8.05 -0.02
N ASP A 427 -12.26 -7.78 1.27
CA ASP A 427 -11.64 -6.55 1.77
C ASP A 427 -10.16 -6.82 2.04
N CYS A 428 -9.26 -5.99 1.50
CA CYS A 428 -7.84 -5.96 1.87
C CYS A 428 -7.45 -4.58 2.43
N TRP A 429 -6.57 -4.54 3.42
CA TRP A 429 -6.18 -3.32 4.12
C TRP A 429 -4.88 -2.72 3.56
N MET A 430 -4.95 -1.46 3.14
CA MET A 430 -3.77 -0.69 2.72
C MET A 430 -4.00 0.83 2.74
N ALA A 431 -2.93 1.61 2.88
CA ALA A 431 -2.89 3.01 2.50
C ALA A 431 -3.07 3.19 0.98
N ARG A 432 -3.61 4.34 0.56
CA ARG A 432 -3.81 4.69 -0.87
C ARG A 432 -3.09 5.99 -1.23
N PRO A 433 -1.74 6.01 -1.26
CA PRO A 433 -0.96 7.20 -1.65
C PRO A 433 -1.14 7.59 -3.13
N ASP A 434 -1.84 6.76 -3.91
CA ASP A 434 -2.22 6.98 -5.30
C ASP A 434 -3.60 7.66 -5.46
N LEU A 435 -4.24 8.04 -4.35
CA LEU A 435 -5.55 8.71 -4.22
C LEU A 435 -5.45 9.91 -3.24
N PRO A 436 -6.51 10.75 -3.13
CA PRO A 436 -6.59 11.75 -2.06
C PRO A 436 -6.54 11.12 -0.65
N PRO A 437 -6.04 11.85 0.37
CA PRO A 437 -6.09 11.40 1.77
C PRO A 437 -7.53 11.07 2.22
N GLY A 438 -7.67 10.10 3.12
CA GLY A 438 -8.96 9.58 3.59
C GLY A 438 -9.45 8.35 2.83
N MET A 439 -8.79 7.97 1.72
CA MET A 439 -9.16 6.80 0.90
C MET A 439 -8.42 5.51 1.27
N GLY A 440 -7.49 5.54 2.23
CA GLY A 440 -6.83 4.35 2.78
C GLY A 440 -7.71 3.54 3.74
N GLY A 441 -7.23 2.36 4.10
CA GLY A 441 -7.92 1.39 4.97
C GLY A 441 -8.40 0.19 4.14
N TRP A 442 -9.59 -0.33 4.46
CA TRP A 442 -10.21 -1.39 3.68
C TRP A 442 -10.48 -0.97 2.23
N GLN A 443 -10.04 -1.81 1.29
CA GLN A 443 -10.31 -1.72 -0.14
C GLN A 443 -11.05 -2.99 -0.58
N ALA A 444 -12.15 -2.83 -1.32
CA ALA A 444 -12.89 -3.92 -1.94
C ALA A 444 -12.16 -4.41 -3.19
N VAL A 445 -12.10 -5.73 -3.34
CA VAL A 445 -11.42 -6.45 -4.42
C VAL A 445 -12.25 -7.68 -4.74
N ASP A 446 -12.72 -7.80 -5.98
CA ASP A 446 -13.34 -9.03 -6.47
C ASP A 446 -12.43 -9.70 -7.50
N SER A 447 -12.31 -11.01 -7.34
CA SER A 447 -11.51 -11.90 -8.18
C SER A 447 -12.40 -12.89 -8.96
N THR A 448 -13.72 -12.76 -8.81
CA THR A 448 -14.71 -13.45 -9.63
C THR A 448 -14.72 -12.78 -11.02
N PRO A 449 -14.68 -13.54 -12.13
CA PRO A 449 -14.78 -12.96 -13.46
C PRO A 449 -16.22 -12.51 -13.73
N GLN A 450 -16.50 -11.27 -13.35
CA GLN A 450 -17.77 -10.57 -13.54
C GLN A 450 -17.67 -9.67 -14.78
N GLU A 451 -17.07 -8.49 -14.65
CA GLU A 451 -16.81 -7.56 -15.77
C GLU A 451 -15.30 -7.30 -16.00
N THR A 452 -14.96 -6.70 -17.15
CA THR A 452 -13.55 -6.46 -17.53
C THR A 452 -13.06 -5.04 -17.18
N SER A 453 -12.02 -4.95 -16.33
CA SER A 453 -11.37 -3.69 -16.01
C SER A 453 -10.16 -3.45 -16.91
N HIS A 454 -10.33 -2.58 -17.90
CA HIS A 454 -9.41 -2.34 -19.02
C HIS A 454 -9.10 -3.61 -19.85
N GLY A 455 -10.13 -4.43 -20.12
CA GLY A 455 -9.99 -5.62 -20.96
C GLY A 455 -9.35 -6.84 -20.28
N THR A 456 -9.38 -6.90 -18.95
CA THR A 456 -9.00 -8.08 -18.14
C THR A 456 -10.07 -8.30 -17.08
N PHE A 457 -10.47 -9.54 -16.80
CA PHE A 457 -11.41 -9.89 -15.73
C PHE A 457 -10.76 -9.72 -14.35
N ARG A 458 -10.99 -8.55 -13.72
CA ARG A 458 -10.47 -8.17 -12.39
C ARG A 458 -11.26 -6.98 -11.85
N CYS A 459 -11.39 -6.87 -10.53
CA CYS A 459 -11.99 -5.71 -9.90
C CYS A 459 -11.19 -5.21 -8.69
N GLY A 460 -10.94 -3.90 -8.64
CA GLY A 460 -10.34 -3.20 -7.51
C GLY A 460 -8.81 -3.04 -7.58
N PRO A 461 -8.17 -2.55 -6.50
CA PRO A 461 -8.78 -2.15 -5.22
C PRO A 461 -9.62 -0.86 -5.31
N ALA A 462 -10.88 -0.97 -4.90
CA ALA A 462 -11.82 0.15 -4.73
C ALA A 462 -11.87 0.57 -3.25
N SER A 463 -11.73 1.86 -2.94
CA SER A 463 -11.76 2.30 -1.54
C SER A 463 -13.17 2.26 -0.96
N LEU A 464 -13.38 1.62 0.20
CA LEU A 464 -14.70 1.62 0.87
C LEU A 464 -15.16 3.04 1.23
N ALA A 465 -14.23 3.96 1.50
CA ALA A 465 -14.55 5.37 1.74
C ALA A 465 -15.06 6.07 0.45
N ALA A 466 -14.50 5.73 -0.71
CA ALA A 466 -14.95 6.23 -2.01
C ALA A 466 -16.31 5.65 -2.40
N ILE A 467 -16.50 4.33 -2.23
CA ILE A 467 -17.79 3.63 -2.44
C ILE A 467 -18.87 4.30 -1.58
N ARG A 468 -18.67 4.35 -0.26
CA ARG A 468 -19.65 4.90 0.69
C ARG A 468 -20.05 6.35 0.40
N SER A 469 -19.16 7.16 -0.17
CA SER A 469 -19.41 8.57 -0.48
C SER A 469 -19.80 8.84 -1.94
N GLY A 470 -19.98 7.79 -2.76
CA GLY A 470 -20.35 7.94 -4.17
C GLY A 470 -19.24 8.52 -5.06
N GLN A 471 -17.99 8.54 -4.59
CA GLN A 471 -16.83 9.08 -5.33
C GLN A 471 -16.30 8.08 -6.37
N VAL A 472 -17.20 7.58 -7.22
CA VAL A 472 -16.93 6.47 -8.15
C VAL A 472 -15.91 6.81 -9.24
N TYR A 473 -15.63 8.09 -9.47
CA TYR A 473 -14.54 8.55 -10.35
C TYR A 473 -13.13 8.24 -9.82
N LEU A 474 -12.99 7.79 -8.56
CA LEU A 474 -11.71 7.34 -7.99
C LEU A 474 -11.41 5.89 -8.37
N LYS A 475 -10.13 5.62 -8.69
CA LYS A 475 -9.65 4.28 -9.11
C LYS A 475 -9.42 3.31 -7.93
N PHE A 476 -9.61 2.01 -8.08
CA PHE A 476 -9.97 1.28 -9.30
C PHE A 476 -11.37 0.68 -9.16
N ASP A 477 -12.14 0.66 -10.26
CA ASP A 477 -13.39 -0.10 -10.40
C ASP A 477 -14.51 0.24 -9.38
N THR A 478 -14.35 1.34 -8.64
CA THR A 478 -15.32 1.91 -7.70
C THR A 478 -16.75 2.07 -8.27
N PRO A 479 -16.99 2.39 -9.56
CA PRO A 479 -18.35 2.41 -10.11
C PRO A 479 -19.04 1.03 -10.02
N PHE A 480 -18.34 -0.03 -10.43
CA PHE A 480 -18.88 -1.40 -10.41
C PHE A 480 -19.23 -1.83 -8.98
N VAL A 481 -18.26 -1.71 -8.05
CA VAL A 481 -18.49 -2.10 -6.64
C VAL A 481 -19.54 -1.23 -5.95
N PHE A 482 -19.71 0.03 -6.38
CA PHE A 482 -20.81 0.87 -5.91
C PHE A 482 -22.17 0.33 -6.34
N ALA A 483 -22.31 -0.08 -7.61
CA ALA A 483 -23.55 -0.67 -8.09
C ALA A 483 -23.90 -1.96 -7.32
N GLU A 484 -22.93 -2.85 -7.08
CA GLU A 484 -23.11 -4.10 -6.33
C GLU A 484 -23.79 -3.89 -4.95
N VAL A 485 -23.55 -2.75 -4.28
CA VAL A 485 -24.06 -2.44 -2.93
C VAL A 485 -25.13 -1.35 -2.86
N ASN A 486 -25.31 -0.52 -3.90
CA ASN A 486 -26.23 0.63 -3.80
C ASN A 486 -26.83 1.12 -5.14
N SER A 487 -27.03 0.25 -6.13
CA SER A 487 -27.85 0.59 -7.30
C SER A 487 -29.34 0.71 -6.95
N ASP A 488 -30.02 1.75 -7.47
CA ASP A 488 -31.50 1.73 -7.52
C ASP A 488 -31.92 0.72 -8.59
N LYS A 489 -32.90 -0.12 -8.28
CA LYS A 489 -33.51 -1.01 -9.28
C LYS A 489 -34.64 -0.27 -9.99
N ILE A 490 -34.51 -0.08 -11.30
CA ILE A 490 -35.44 0.73 -12.10
C ILE A 490 -36.27 -0.17 -13.01
N TYR A 491 -37.57 0.09 -13.10
CA TYR A 491 -38.48 -0.67 -13.94
C TYR A 491 -39.01 0.20 -15.08
N TRP A 492 -38.88 -0.33 -16.29
CA TRP A 492 -39.23 0.33 -17.55
C TRP A 492 -40.32 -0.47 -18.27
N GLN A 493 -41.34 0.21 -18.79
CA GLN A 493 -42.35 -0.42 -19.66
C GLN A 493 -42.21 0.11 -21.08
N ARG A 494 -42.35 -0.76 -22.08
CA ARG A 494 -42.45 -0.34 -23.48
C ARG A 494 -43.75 0.43 -23.73
N ASN A 495 -43.61 1.58 -24.37
CA ASN A 495 -44.72 2.39 -24.88
C ASN A 495 -45.17 1.88 -26.26
N PRO A 496 -46.42 2.15 -26.70
CA PRO A 496 -46.93 1.73 -28.01
C PRO A 496 -46.17 2.30 -29.24
N ASP A 497 -45.30 3.28 -29.06
CA ASP A 497 -44.39 3.82 -30.07
C ASP A 497 -42.99 3.16 -30.06
N SER A 498 -42.83 2.06 -29.29
CA SER A 498 -41.58 1.34 -29.03
C SER A 498 -40.52 2.09 -28.21
N THR A 499 -40.82 3.27 -27.67
CA THR A 499 -39.99 3.91 -26.63
C THR A 499 -40.20 3.23 -25.26
N PHE A 500 -39.50 3.67 -24.21
CA PHE A 500 -39.66 3.16 -22.86
C PHE A 500 -39.97 4.29 -21.87
N SER A 501 -40.85 4.01 -20.91
CA SER A 501 -41.15 4.89 -19.78
C SER A 501 -40.79 4.21 -18.46
N GLN A 502 -40.18 4.96 -17.55
CA GLN A 502 -39.98 4.50 -16.17
C GLN A 502 -41.35 4.39 -15.48
N ILE A 503 -41.66 3.21 -14.94
CA ILE A 503 -42.90 2.93 -14.22
C ILE A 503 -42.70 2.75 -12.71
N HIS A 504 -41.50 2.34 -12.28
CA HIS A 504 -41.19 2.14 -10.86
C HIS A 504 -39.68 2.26 -10.57
N SER A 505 -39.33 2.40 -9.28
CA SER A 505 -37.97 2.47 -8.76
C SER A 505 -37.97 1.91 -7.33
N GLU A 506 -37.14 0.90 -7.08
CA GLU A 506 -36.86 0.35 -5.76
C GLU A 506 -35.45 0.77 -5.30
N LYS A 507 -35.39 1.79 -4.44
CA LYS A 507 -34.14 2.42 -3.98
C LYS A 507 -33.32 1.63 -2.96
N LYS A 508 -33.82 0.45 -2.58
CA LYS A 508 -33.33 -0.38 -1.46
C LYS A 508 -33.28 -1.86 -1.84
N ALA A 509 -33.23 -2.17 -3.13
CA ALA A 509 -33.33 -3.54 -3.61
C ALA A 509 -32.07 -4.37 -3.33
N VAL A 510 -30.92 -3.71 -3.11
CA VAL A 510 -29.58 -4.33 -3.14
C VAL A 510 -28.71 -3.93 -1.94
N GLY A 511 -27.63 -4.68 -1.71
CA GLY A 511 -26.59 -4.29 -0.75
C GLY A 511 -26.89 -4.57 0.72
N HIS A 512 -27.56 -5.69 1.02
CA HIS A 512 -28.09 -6.00 2.35
C HIS A 512 -27.13 -6.82 3.20
N CYS A 513 -27.16 -6.56 4.51
CA CYS A 513 -26.50 -7.36 5.56
C CYS A 513 -25.04 -7.74 5.22
N ILE A 514 -24.25 -6.80 4.69
CA ILE A 514 -22.89 -7.05 4.21
C ILE A 514 -22.06 -7.58 5.39
N SER A 515 -21.51 -8.78 5.24
CA SER A 515 -21.09 -9.64 6.34
C SER A 515 -19.63 -10.07 6.24
N THR A 516 -18.95 -10.09 7.38
CA THR A 516 -17.64 -10.76 7.50
C THR A 516 -17.52 -11.45 8.86
N LYS A 517 -16.41 -12.19 9.09
CA LYS A 517 -16.13 -12.86 10.35
C LYS A 517 -15.68 -11.84 11.41
N ALA A 518 -16.22 -11.94 12.61
CA ALA A 518 -15.83 -11.11 13.73
C ALA A 518 -14.39 -11.43 14.22
N VAL A 519 -13.67 -10.40 14.66
CA VAL A 519 -12.28 -10.50 15.12
C VAL A 519 -12.20 -11.38 16.38
N GLY A 520 -11.47 -12.49 16.28
CA GLY A 520 -11.24 -13.40 17.41
C GLY A 520 -12.45 -14.25 17.81
N SER A 521 -13.49 -14.34 16.98
CA SER A 521 -14.64 -15.23 17.21
C SER A 521 -15.23 -15.74 15.88
N ASP A 522 -16.09 -16.76 15.94
CA ASP A 522 -16.75 -17.34 14.76
C ASP A 522 -18.07 -16.63 14.38
N GLU A 523 -18.41 -15.56 15.10
CA GLU A 523 -19.66 -14.81 14.89
C GLU A 523 -19.63 -13.94 13.63
N ARG A 524 -20.83 -13.60 13.15
CA ARG A 524 -21.04 -12.64 12.05
C ARG A 524 -20.93 -11.21 12.58
N VAL A 525 -20.11 -10.38 11.95
CA VAL A 525 -20.19 -8.91 12.11
C VAL A 525 -20.80 -8.29 10.86
N ASP A 526 -21.70 -7.32 11.06
CA ASP A 526 -22.35 -6.57 9.99
C ASP A 526 -21.56 -5.30 9.67
N ILE A 527 -21.12 -5.18 8.42
CA ILE A 527 -20.27 -4.10 7.91
C ILE A 527 -20.97 -3.31 6.80
N THR A 528 -22.30 -3.44 6.62
CA THR A 528 -23.08 -2.65 5.64
C THR A 528 -22.83 -1.15 5.79
N HIS A 529 -22.68 -0.69 7.04
CA HIS A 529 -22.38 0.68 7.42
C HIS A 529 -20.98 1.19 7.01
N LEU A 530 -20.08 0.33 6.49
CA LEU A 530 -18.81 0.72 5.89
C LEU A 530 -18.95 0.98 4.38
N TYR A 531 -19.90 0.29 3.73
CA TYR A 531 -20.15 0.35 2.29
C TYR A 531 -21.16 1.42 1.89
N LYS A 532 -22.18 1.67 2.73
CA LYS A 532 -23.17 2.72 2.48
C LYS A 532 -23.61 3.46 3.75
N TYR A 533 -24.31 4.57 3.56
CA TYR A 533 -25.06 5.25 4.62
C TYR A 533 -26.37 4.51 4.92
N PRO A 534 -27.07 4.81 6.03
CA PRO A 534 -28.36 4.19 6.32
C PRO A 534 -29.40 4.47 5.24
N GLU A 535 -30.21 3.47 4.92
CA GLU A 535 -31.40 3.62 4.09
C GLU A 535 -32.29 4.78 4.59
N ASP A 536 -32.95 5.50 3.67
CA ASP A 536 -33.71 6.73 3.92
C ASP A 536 -32.92 7.96 4.44
N SER A 537 -31.58 7.89 4.56
CA SER A 537 -30.77 9.08 4.91
C SER A 537 -30.52 9.99 3.70
N GLU A 538 -30.39 11.29 3.95
CA GLU A 538 -30.01 12.25 2.90
C GLU A 538 -28.58 11.99 2.41
N GLU A 539 -27.70 11.52 3.30
CA GLU A 539 -26.34 11.10 2.98
C GLU A 539 -26.27 9.88 2.04
N GLU A 540 -27.17 8.90 2.19
CA GLU A 540 -27.34 7.79 1.23
C GLU A 540 -27.66 8.34 -0.15
N ARG A 541 -28.70 9.19 -0.24
CA ARG A 541 -29.20 9.62 -1.53
C ARG A 541 -28.27 10.60 -2.23
N ILE A 542 -27.55 11.42 -1.47
CA ILE A 542 -26.42 12.20 -1.96
C ILE A 542 -25.32 11.29 -2.53
N ALA A 543 -25.00 10.14 -1.91
CA ALA A 543 -23.98 9.24 -2.44
C ALA A 543 -24.40 8.63 -3.79
N VAL A 544 -25.65 8.18 -3.95
CA VAL A 544 -26.14 7.65 -5.24
C VAL A 544 -26.22 8.74 -6.31
N GLU A 545 -26.77 9.91 -6.00
CA GLU A 545 -26.81 11.03 -6.94
C GLU A 545 -25.41 11.53 -7.32
N THR A 546 -24.44 11.48 -6.40
CA THR A 546 -23.03 11.76 -6.70
C THR A 546 -22.44 10.70 -7.62
N ALA A 547 -22.70 9.42 -7.35
CA ALA A 547 -22.19 8.31 -8.14
C ALA A 547 -22.72 8.35 -9.59
N CYS A 548 -24.04 8.43 -9.76
CA CYS A 548 -24.70 8.37 -11.07
C CYS A 548 -24.33 9.53 -12.00
N ARG A 549 -23.95 10.71 -11.46
CA ARG A 549 -23.36 11.82 -12.24
C ARG A 549 -22.09 11.44 -13.00
N TYR A 550 -21.39 10.38 -12.57
CA TYR A 550 -20.19 9.84 -13.21
C TYR A 550 -20.41 8.44 -13.83
N GLY A 551 -21.64 7.91 -13.80
CA GLY A 551 -22.04 6.67 -14.48
C GLY A 551 -22.41 6.88 -15.95
N SER A 552 -22.82 5.82 -16.64
CA SER A 552 -23.19 5.86 -18.05
C SER A 552 -24.56 6.52 -18.34
N LYS A 553 -25.44 6.61 -17.32
CA LYS A 553 -26.79 7.20 -17.42
C LYS A 553 -26.99 8.37 -16.42
N PRO A 554 -26.27 9.50 -16.54
CA PRO A 554 -26.30 10.59 -15.56
C PRO A 554 -27.65 11.32 -15.45
N GLU A 555 -28.57 11.13 -16.41
CA GLU A 555 -29.90 11.75 -16.44
C GLU A 555 -30.99 10.92 -15.71
N VAL A 556 -30.67 9.75 -15.16
CA VAL A 556 -31.64 8.89 -14.42
C VAL A 556 -32.21 9.58 -13.19
N TYR A 557 -31.41 10.42 -12.54
CA TYR A 557 -31.85 11.30 -11.46
C TYR A 557 -32.00 12.72 -11.99
N SER A 558 -32.89 13.50 -11.37
CA SER A 558 -33.15 14.87 -11.79
C SER A 558 -31.89 15.73 -11.70
N SER A 559 -31.24 15.99 -12.83
CA SER A 559 -30.14 16.94 -12.95
C SER A 559 -30.51 18.28 -12.30
N PRO A 560 -29.57 18.92 -11.57
CA PRO A 560 -29.89 20.10 -10.79
C PRO A 560 -30.32 21.26 -11.70
N ILE A 561 -31.38 21.96 -11.30
CA ILE A 561 -31.98 23.06 -12.07
C ILE A 561 -30.96 24.21 -12.29
N ALA A 562 -30.03 24.37 -11.35
CA ALA A 562 -28.82 25.17 -11.49
C ALA A 562 -27.75 24.70 -10.48
N GLU A 563 -26.47 24.78 -10.87
CA GLU A 563 -25.33 24.61 -9.95
C GLU A 563 -24.79 25.98 -9.54
N ASP A 564 -25.49 26.61 -8.60
CA ASP A 564 -25.28 28.00 -8.21
C ASP A 564 -24.95 28.21 -6.72
N VAL A 565 -24.77 27.12 -5.95
CA VAL A 565 -24.19 27.15 -4.61
C VAL A 565 -22.81 26.48 -4.61
N ARG A 566 -21.87 27.00 -3.81
CA ARG A 566 -20.55 26.41 -3.57
C ARG A 566 -20.28 26.31 -2.08
N VAL A 567 -19.51 25.29 -1.67
CA VAL A 567 -19.07 25.07 -0.28
C VAL A 567 -17.56 24.93 -0.25
N GLU A 568 -16.90 25.70 0.62
CA GLU A 568 -15.46 25.67 0.86
C GLU A 568 -15.20 25.64 2.38
N VAL A 569 -14.09 25.02 2.81
CA VAL A 569 -13.66 24.99 4.20
C VAL A 569 -12.36 25.77 4.35
N MET A 570 -12.41 26.88 5.07
CA MET A 570 -11.28 27.77 5.31
C MET A 570 -10.74 27.62 6.74
N MET A 571 -9.44 27.86 6.89
CA MET A 571 -8.75 27.94 8.19
C MET A 571 -8.30 29.39 8.43
N GLU A 572 -8.49 29.91 9.64
CA GLU A 572 -7.97 31.25 9.98
C GLU A 572 -6.50 31.17 10.38
N GLY A 573 -5.69 32.06 9.78
CA GLY A 573 -4.27 32.23 10.09
C GLY A 573 -3.46 30.94 9.92
N GLU A 574 -3.16 30.28 11.03
CA GLU A 574 -2.33 29.08 11.09
C GLU A 574 -3.12 27.76 11.23
N GLY A 575 -4.45 27.82 11.34
CA GLY A 575 -5.30 26.67 11.62
C GLY A 575 -5.40 26.30 13.12
N PRO A 576 -6.19 25.26 13.45
CA PRO A 576 -6.49 24.88 14.83
C PRO A 576 -5.25 24.36 15.58
N ARG A 577 -5.20 24.61 16.89
CA ARG A 577 -4.08 24.24 17.76
C ARG A 577 -4.46 23.13 18.74
N MET A 578 -3.51 22.21 18.97
CA MET A 578 -3.63 21.09 19.91
C MET A 578 -3.94 21.60 21.32
N GLY A 579 -4.84 20.93 22.05
CA GLY A 579 -5.25 21.33 23.41
C GLY A 579 -6.38 22.35 23.50
N GLY A 580 -6.74 23.01 22.39
CA GLY A 580 -7.89 23.90 22.28
C GLY A 580 -9.02 23.32 21.41
N ASP A 581 -10.16 24.00 21.38
CA ASP A 581 -11.24 23.64 20.44
C ASP A 581 -10.80 23.90 19.00
N ALA A 582 -11.03 22.94 18.10
CA ALA A 582 -10.66 23.07 16.70
C ALA A 582 -11.73 23.88 15.96
N GLN A 583 -11.34 25.01 15.39
CA GLN A 583 -12.22 25.96 14.72
C GLN A 583 -11.90 26.04 13.23
N LEU A 584 -12.93 25.93 12.39
CA LEU A 584 -12.88 26.02 10.92
C LEU A 584 -14.03 26.92 10.44
N LYS A 585 -13.89 27.51 9.25
CA LYS A 585 -14.92 28.35 8.64
C LYS A 585 -15.48 27.68 7.40
N ILE A 586 -16.73 27.22 7.47
CA ILE A 586 -17.46 26.68 6.31
C ILE A 586 -18.06 27.88 5.57
N VAL A 587 -17.54 28.18 4.38
CA VAL A 587 -18.02 29.26 3.53
C VAL A 587 -18.98 28.68 2.49
N VAL A 588 -20.22 29.15 2.51
CA VAL A 588 -21.27 28.75 1.56
C VAL A 588 -21.66 29.95 0.72
N LYS A 589 -21.46 29.86 -0.60
CA LYS A 589 -21.63 30.98 -1.54
C LYS A 589 -22.72 30.69 -2.55
N ASN A 590 -23.76 31.52 -2.58
CA ASN A 590 -24.79 31.54 -3.62
C ASN A 590 -24.39 32.51 -4.73
N THR A 591 -24.23 32.05 -5.96
CA THR A 591 -23.92 32.88 -7.14
C THR A 591 -25.15 33.18 -8.01
N SER A 592 -26.37 32.86 -7.54
CA SER A 592 -27.62 33.12 -8.26
C SER A 592 -28.27 34.45 -7.90
N SER A 593 -29.25 34.87 -8.70
CA SER A 593 -30.16 35.99 -8.43
C SER A 593 -31.36 35.61 -7.54
N GLN A 594 -31.39 34.40 -6.99
CA GLN A 594 -32.49 33.85 -6.20
C GLN A 594 -32.01 33.43 -4.80
N PRO A 595 -32.90 33.36 -3.80
CA PRO A 595 -32.55 32.74 -2.53
C PRO A 595 -32.31 31.23 -2.70
N ARG A 596 -31.50 30.67 -1.79
CA ARG A 596 -31.15 29.24 -1.73
C ARG A 596 -31.16 28.76 -0.28
N ARG A 597 -31.56 27.53 -0.05
CA ARG A 597 -31.49 26.85 1.24
C ARG A 597 -30.82 25.50 1.07
N THR A 598 -30.02 25.09 2.04
CA THR A 598 -29.38 23.77 2.05
C THR A 598 -29.18 23.28 3.47
N THR A 599 -29.24 21.97 3.65
CA THR A 599 -28.87 21.28 4.89
C THR A 599 -27.53 20.60 4.66
N LEU A 600 -26.48 21.05 5.35
CA LEU A 600 -25.15 20.47 5.28
C LEU A 600 -24.93 19.51 6.45
N HIS A 601 -24.83 18.23 6.14
CA HIS A 601 -24.41 17.18 7.05
C HIS A 601 -22.88 17.23 7.12
N SER A 602 -22.32 17.22 8.34
CA SER A 602 -20.88 17.23 8.56
C SER A 602 -20.46 16.01 9.37
N GLN A 603 -19.36 15.39 8.96
CA GLN A 603 -18.74 14.27 9.65
C GLN A 603 -17.24 14.51 9.74
N VAL A 604 -16.67 14.48 10.94
CA VAL A 604 -15.22 14.56 11.14
C VAL A 604 -14.68 13.26 11.72
N ALA A 605 -13.61 12.74 11.10
CA ALA A 605 -12.93 11.51 11.50
C ALA A 605 -11.44 11.78 11.76
N VAL A 606 -10.83 10.99 12.65
CA VAL A 606 -9.36 10.96 12.83
C VAL A 606 -8.74 10.19 11.67
N MET A 607 -7.57 10.64 11.22
CA MET A 607 -6.83 10.06 10.10
C MET A 607 -5.37 9.84 10.50
N TYR A 608 -4.79 8.70 10.14
CA TYR A 608 -3.34 8.47 10.22
C TYR A 608 -2.63 9.28 9.13
N TYR A 609 -1.33 9.57 9.31
CA TYR A 609 -0.53 10.26 8.29
C TYR A 609 -0.50 9.56 6.93
N THR A 610 -0.70 8.23 6.92
CA THR A 610 -0.86 7.37 5.73
C THR A 610 -2.15 7.62 4.93
N GLY A 611 -3.03 8.52 5.38
CA GLY A 611 -4.32 8.80 4.74
C GLY A 611 -5.40 7.76 5.02
N VAL A 612 -5.18 6.86 5.97
CA VAL A 612 -6.16 5.87 6.46
C VAL A 612 -7.03 6.51 7.53
N LEU A 613 -8.35 6.33 7.47
CA LEU A 613 -9.26 6.80 8.52
C LEU A 613 -9.27 5.82 9.72
N LYS A 614 -9.27 6.35 10.94
CA LYS A 614 -9.35 5.57 12.19
C LYS A 614 -10.81 5.39 12.65
N ASP A 615 -11.44 6.48 13.09
CA ASP A 615 -12.82 6.49 13.59
C ASP A 615 -13.45 7.90 13.48
N THR A 616 -14.78 7.98 13.58
CA THR A 616 -15.57 9.21 13.50
C THR A 616 -15.72 9.89 14.86
N VAL A 617 -15.18 11.11 14.99
CA VAL A 617 -15.21 11.89 16.24
C VAL A 617 -16.57 12.53 16.49
N LYS A 618 -17.18 13.10 15.45
CA LYS A 618 -18.41 13.89 15.53
C LYS A 618 -19.19 13.83 14.21
N LYS A 619 -20.52 13.80 14.31
CA LYS A 619 -21.44 14.18 13.22
C LYS A 619 -22.29 15.37 13.66
N ASP A 620 -22.68 16.24 12.74
CA ASP A 620 -23.49 17.43 13.00
C ASP A 620 -24.28 17.86 11.74
N THR A 621 -25.35 18.65 11.90
CA THR A 621 -26.24 19.05 10.80
C THR A 621 -26.51 20.55 10.82
N LEU A 622 -26.16 21.24 9.72
CA LEU A 622 -26.15 22.70 9.61
C LEU A 622 -27.20 23.17 8.59
N ASN A 623 -28.24 23.88 9.06
CA ASN A 623 -29.25 24.49 8.20
C ASN A 623 -28.76 25.86 7.69
N VAL A 624 -28.68 26.04 6.37
CA VAL A 624 -28.08 27.21 5.73
C VAL A 624 -29.06 27.88 4.77
N GLU A 625 -29.57 29.05 5.15
CA GLU A 625 -30.31 29.94 4.24
C GLU A 625 -29.40 31.04 3.67
N LEU A 626 -29.52 31.30 2.37
CA LEU A 626 -28.70 32.22 1.58
C LEU A 626 -29.59 33.17 0.76
N LYS A 627 -29.32 34.48 0.80
CA LYS A 627 -29.92 35.48 -0.10
C LYS A 627 -29.28 35.40 -1.51
N PRO A 628 -29.89 36.02 -2.54
CA PRO A 628 -29.24 36.25 -3.83
C PRO A 628 -27.83 36.83 -3.69
N GLN A 629 -26.85 36.29 -4.42
CA GLN A 629 -25.43 36.69 -4.39
C GLN A 629 -24.77 36.69 -3.00
N GLU A 630 -25.34 36.01 -2.00
CA GLU A 630 -24.81 36.01 -0.63
C GLU A 630 -23.70 34.96 -0.43
N GLU A 631 -22.62 35.40 0.20
CA GLU A 631 -21.58 34.54 0.76
C GLU A 631 -21.74 34.51 2.28
N LYS A 632 -21.92 33.32 2.84
CA LYS A 632 -22.22 33.12 4.25
C LYS A 632 -21.17 32.22 4.88
N THR A 633 -20.46 32.78 5.85
CA THR A 633 -19.51 32.02 6.68
C THR A 633 -20.24 31.41 7.87
N ILE A 634 -19.91 30.16 8.19
CA ILE A 634 -20.41 29.42 9.35
C ILE A 634 -19.19 28.98 10.16
N ASP A 635 -19.12 29.41 11.42
CA ASP A 635 -18.08 28.99 12.35
C ASP A 635 -18.36 27.55 12.81
N TRP A 636 -17.54 26.61 12.37
CA TRP A 636 -17.61 25.21 12.74
C TRP A 636 -16.63 24.92 13.88
N VAL A 637 -17.11 24.25 14.93
CA VAL A 637 -16.33 23.96 16.14
C VAL A 637 -16.39 22.48 16.49
N LEU A 638 -15.21 21.89 16.71
CA LEU A 638 -15.00 20.57 17.29
C LEU A 638 -14.30 20.73 18.66
N PRO A 639 -15.03 20.58 19.78
CA PRO A 639 -14.46 20.77 21.11
C PRO A 639 -13.33 19.79 21.45
N TYR A 640 -12.31 20.25 22.17
CA TYR A 640 -11.19 19.42 22.64
C TYR A 640 -11.65 18.15 23.34
N THR A 641 -12.72 18.26 24.14
CA THR A 641 -13.28 17.16 24.94
C THR A 641 -13.77 15.98 24.10
N GLN A 642 -14.14 16.20 22.83
CA GLN A 642 -14.59 15.16 21.91
C GLN A 642 -13.43 14.39 21.27
N TYR A 643 -12.35 15.09 20.88
CA TYR A 643 -11.24 14.48 20.12
C TYR A 643 -10.06 14.01 20.99
N GLN A 644 -9.88 14.56 22.20
CA GLN A 644 -8.67 14.39 23.05
C GLN A 644 -8.15 12.95 23.23
N ASN A 645 -9.03 11.94 23.21
CA ASN A 645 -8.69 10.53 23.45
C ASN A 645 -8.72 9.68 22.15
N GLN A 646 -8.97 10.29 20.99
CA GLN A 646 -9.14 9.61 19.70
C GLN A 646 -7.97 9.86 18.72
N LEU A 647 -7.17 10.90 18.98
CA LEU A 647 -6.06 11.30 18.11
C LEU A 647 -4.98 10.22 17.98
N VAL A 648 -4.31 10.25 16.83
CA VAL A 648 -3.08 9.52 16.51
C VAL A 648 -2.02 10.51 16.03
N ASP A 649 -0.85 10.00 15.64
CA ASP A 649 0.28 10.81 15.22
C ASP A 649 -0.02 11.79 14.09
N GLN A 650 0.67 12.93 14.16
CA GLN A 650 0.42 14.16 13.40
C GLN A 650 -0.93 14.83 13.68
N ALA A 651 -1.79 14.24 14.53
CA ALA A 651 -3.09 14.78 14.94
C ALA A 651 -3.94 15.26 13.74
N ALA A 652 -3.96 14.45 12.68
CA ALA A 652 -4.68 14.73 11.44
C ALA A 652 -6.15 14.29 11.53
N LEU A 653 -7.03 15.08 10.92
CA LEU A 653 -8.47 14.83 10.84
C LEU A 653 -8.96 15.11 9.42
N MET A 654 -10.05 14.45 9.05
CA MET A 654 -10.78 14.67 7.80
C MET A 654 -12.20 15.16 8.10
N LEU A 655 -12.54 16.38 7.68
CA LEU A 655 -13.90 16.88 7.66
C LEU A 655 -14.55 16.56 6.30
N THR A 656 -15.62 15.78 6.31
CA THR A 656 -16.51 15.58 5.17
C THR A 656 -17.77 16.42 5.35
N LEU A 657 -18.20 17.10 4.29
CA LEU A 657 -19.46 17.84 4.20
C LEU A 657 -20.28 17.28 3.04
N SER A 658 -21.57 17.03 3.27
CA SER A 658 -22.52 16.57 2.26
C SER A 658 -23.89 17.21 2.48
N GLY A 659 -24.53 17.75 1.45
CA GLY A 659 -25.87 18.32 1.56
C GLY A 659 -26.55 18.53 0.21
N ARG A 660 -27.84 18.88 0.20
CA ARG A 660 -28.60 19.23 -1.00
C ARG A 660 -29.18 20.64 -0.92
N VAL A 661 -29.20 21.37 -2.04
CA VAL A 661 -29.85 22.67 -2.19
C VAL A 661 -31.33 22.46 -2.49
N SER A 662 -32.22 22.92 -1.63
CA SER A 662 -33.65 22.61 -1.68
C SER A 662 -34.33 23.09 -2.96
N GLU A 663 -33.97 24.28 -3.46
CA GLU A 663 -34.63 24.89 -4.63
C GLU A 663 -34.12 24.38 -5.98
N THR A 664 -32.89 23.83 -6.06
CA THR A 664 -32.28 23.39 -7.33
C THR A 664 -32.00 21.90 -7.40
N GLN A 665 -32.09 21.17 -6.28
CA GLN A 665 -31.61 19.79 -6.12
C GLN A 665 -30.09 19.63 -6.38
N GLN A 666 -29.32 20.72 -6.31
CA GLN A 666 -27.86 20.65 -6.39
C GLN A 666 -27.30 19.91 -5.17
N VAL A 667 -26.58 18.82 -5.43
CA VAL A 667 -25.77 18.12 -4.42
C VAL A 667 -24.49 18.93 -4.16
N LEU A 668 -24.15 19.06 -2.89
CA LEU A 668 -22.94 19.71 -2.38
C LEU A 668 -22.14 18.64 -1.62
N ALA A 669 -20.95 18.28 -2.11
CA ALA A 669 -20.05 17.35 -1.45
C ALA A 669 -18.64 17.95 -1.40
N SER A 670 -17.98 17.86 -0.24
CA SER A 670 -16.61 18.35 -0.04
C SER A 670 -15.90 17.57 1.04
N GLN A 671 -14.59 17.39 0.90
CA GLN A 671 -13.72 16.80 1.91
C GLN A 671 -12.51 17.70 2.13
N THR A 672 -12.12 17.89 3.40
CA THR A 672 -11.00 18.76 3.78
C THR A 672 -10.25 18.14 4.93
N SER A 673 -8.97 17.83 4.69
CA SER A 673 -8.05 17.40 5.72
C SER A 673 -7.44 18.61 6.44
N PHE A 674 -7.24 18.47 7.74
CA PHE A 674 -6.53 19.45 8.57
C PHE A 674 -5.76 18.72 9.68
N ARG A 675 -4.84 19.42 10.35
CA ARG A 675 -4.12 18.89 11.51
C ARG A 675 -4.16 19.87 12.67
N LEU A 676 -4.09 19.36 13.89
CA LEU A 676 -3.95 20.18 15.08
C LEU A 676 -2.49 20.58 15.26
N ARG A 677 -2.18 21.88 15.20
CA ARG A 677 -0.82 22.36 15.40
C ARG A 677 -0.40 22.26 16.86
N THR A 678 0.70 21.56 17.10
CA THR A 678 1.50 21.64 18.31
C THR A 678 2.17 23.02 18.41
N PRO A 679 2.51 23.50 19.62
CA PRO A 679 3.36 24.66 19.79
C PRO A 679 4.83 24.29 19.54
N ASP A 680 5.60 25.24 19.02
CA ASP A 680 7.04 25.10 18.83
C ASP A 680 7.81 25.35 20.15
N LEU A 681 9.07 24.92 20.22
CA LEU A 681 10.00 25.27 21.31
C LEU A 681 10.69 26.60 20.98
N GLU A 682 10.54 27.59 21.85
CA GLU A 682 11.23 28.87 21.72
C GLU A 682 12.68 28.71 22.21
N ILE A 683 13.66 28.87 21.31
CA ILE A 683 15.09 28.78 21.63
C ILE A 683 15.73 30.16 21.49
N GLU A 684 16.17 30.74 22.60
CA GLU A 684 16.76 32.08 22.69
C GLU A 684 18.27 31.99 23.05
N PRO A 685 19.19 32.34 22.13
CA PRO A 685 20.63 32.32 22.41
C PRO A 685 21.05 33.41 23.41
N ILE A 686 21.84 33.06 24.42
CA ILE A 686 22.28 33.98 25.47
C ILE A 686 23.67 34.54 25.12
N GLY A 687 23.68 35.66 24.38
CA GLY A 687 24.89 36.39 24.02
C GLY A 687 25.62 35.84 22.79
N GLU A 688 26.85 36.29 22.57
CA GLU A 688 27.68 35.88 21.43
C GLU A 688 28.33 34.51 21.66
N ALA A 689 28.19 33.61 20.69
CA ALA A 689 28.86 32.31 20.71
C ALA A 689 30.27 32.41 20.09
N TYR A 690 31.27 31.77 20.72
CA TYR A 690 32.64 31.70 20.21
C TYR A 690 33.17 30.26 20.29
N VAL A 691 33.99 29.86 19.33
CA VAL A 691 34.66 28.54 19.35
C VAL A 691 35.47 28.37 20.64
N GLY A 692 35.28 27.24 21.33
CA GLY A 692 36.02 26.89 22.55
C GLY A 692 35.68 27.74 23.79
N LYS A 693 34.62 28.55 23.76
CA LYS A 693 34.06 29.21 24.96
C LYS A 693 32.70 28.60 25.30
N GLU A 694 32.38 28.53 26.58
CA GLU A 694 31.02 28.20 27.00
C GLU A 694 30.04 29.30 26.59
N THR A 695 28.90 28.88 26.04
CA THR A 695 27.74 29.71 25.75
C THR A 695 26.49 28.96 26.20
N SER A 696 25.31 29.57 26.08
CA SER A 696 24.06 28.93 26.51
C SER A 696 22.87 29.39 25.67
N ALA A 697 21.83 28.58 25.64
CA ALA A 697 20.54 28.91 25.04
C ALA A 697 19.42 28.61 26.03
N LYS A 698 18.44 29.52 26.08
CA LYS A 698 17.23 29.40 26.88
C LYS A 698 16.14 28.74 26.02
N ILE A 699 15.72 27.55 26.41
CA ILE A 699 14.66 26.78 25.75
C ILE A 699 13.37 26.94 26.57
N THR A 700 12.31 27.43 25.94
CA THR A 700 11.04 27.77 26.59
C THR A 700 9.89 27.03 25.91
N PHE A 701 8.99 26.47 26.73
CA PHE A 701 7.86 25.66 26.28
C PHE A 701 6.63 25.91 27.14
N THR A 702 5.48 26.20 26.52
CA THR A 702 4.19 26.26 27.22
C THR A 702 3.36 25.04 26.89
N ASN A 703 2.95 24.29 27.92
CA ASN A 703 2.05 23.14 27.77
C ASN A 703 0.71 23.60 27.17
N PRO A 704 0.34 23.17 25.97
CA PRO A 704 -0.91 23.60 25.33
C PRO A 704 -2.14 22.91 25.94
N LEU A 705 -1.98 21.77 26.62
CA LEU A 705 -3.08 20.92 27.05
C LEU A 705 -3.71 21.37 28.38
N PRO A 706 -5.02 21.14 28.56
CA PRO A 706 -5.71 21.33 29.85
C PRO A 706 -5.38 20.24 30.89
N CYS A 707 -4.47 19.31 30.57
CA CYS A 707 -3.99 18.24 31.44
C CYS A 707 -2.47 18.39 31.75
N VAL A 708 -1.98 17.61 32.72
CA VAL A 708 -0.56 17.58 33.10
C VAL A 708 0.20 16.69 32.12
N LEU A 709 1.26 17.20 31.50
CA LEU A 709 2.24 16.39 30.77
C LEU A 709 3.15 15.70 31.79
N ARG A 710 3.45 14.41 31.60
CA ARG A 710 4.20 13.61 32.58
C ARG A 710 5.54 13.16 32.05
N ASN A 711 6.55 13.16 32.92
CA ASN A 711 7.93 12.76 32.60
C ASN A 711 8.50 13.45 31.36
N VAL A 712 8.23 14.74 31.18
CA VAL A 712 8.67 15.52 30.03
C VAL A 712 10.20 15.52 29.95
N VAL A 713 10.72 15.21 28.76
CA VAL A 713 12.13 15.32 28.40
C VAL A 713 12.25 16.29 27.24
N ILE A 714 13.20 17.22 27.30
CA ILE A 714 13.62 18.03 26.16
C ILE A 714 14.96 17.47 25.68
N ARG A 715 15.07 17.15 24.39
CA ARG A 715 16.32 16.71 23.76
C ARG A 715 16.89 17.87 22.97
N VAL A 716 18.19 18.13 23.09
CA VAL A 716 18.87 19.27 22.45
C VAL A 716 20.10 18.79 21.70
N GLU A 717 20.28 19.26 20.47
CA GLU A 717 21.43 18.93 19.63
C GLU A 717 21.80 20.07 18.69
N GLY A 718 23.04 20.09 18.21
CA GLY A 718 23.48 21.02 17.19
C GLY A 718 24.86 20.68 16.66
N LEU A 719 24.98 20.48 15.35
CA LEU A 719 26.24 20.10 14.69
C LEU A 719 27.31 21.17 14.92
N GLY A 720 28.40 20.82 15.60
CA GLY A 720 29.46 21.75 16.00
C GLY A 720 29.12 22.64 17.20
N LEU A 721 28.03 22.35 17.91
CA LEU A 721 27.59 23.03 19.14
C LEU A 721 27.47 22.07 20.33
N ARG A 722 26.71 20.99 20.17
CA ARG A 722 26.25 20.11 21.25
C ARG A 722 25.79 18.76 20.70
N ASP A 723 26.37 17.67 21.18
CA ASP A 723 25.87 16.31 20.94
C ASP A 723 24.54 16.09 21.70
N LEU A 724 23.71 15.16 21.22
CA LEU A 724 22.33 14.94 21.70
C LEU A 724 22.22 14.81 23.23
N HIS A 725 21.67 15.84 23.88
CA HIS A 725 21.55 15.94 25.33
C HIS A 725 20.09 15.86 25.81
N PRO A 726 19.70 14.84 26.61
CA PRO A 726 18.34 14.68 27.14
C PRO A 726 18.16 15.35 28.52
N ILE A 727 17.54 16.52 28.52
CA ILE A 727 17.17 17.32 29.70
C ILE A 727 15.86 16.79 30.29
N ARG A 728 15.90 16.26 31.52
CA ARG A 728 14.69 15.81 32.24
C ARG A 728 13.99 16.98 32.91
N VAL A 729 12.82 17.36 32.42
CA VAL A 729 11.98 18.44 32.96
C VAL A 729 11.04 17.93 34.05
N GLY A 730 10.48 16.73 33.89
CA GLY A 730 9.52 16.15 34.83
C GLY A 730 8.06 16.47 34.47
N ASP A 731 7.19 16.62 35.46
CA ASP A 731 5.75 16.84 35.22
C ASP A 731 5.44 18.33 35.00
N VAL A 732 4.93 18.68 33.82
CA VAL A 732 4.56 20.06 33.45
C VAL A 732 3.04 20.23 33.60
N SER A 733 2.63 21.12 34.49
CA SER A 733 1.22 21.39 34.79
C SER A 733 0.43 21.92 33.58
N LYS A 734 -0.90 21.78 33.60
CA LYS A 734 -1.78 22.31 32.55
C LYS A 734 -1.54 23.79 32.30
N HIS A 735 -1.37 24.20 31.04
CA HIS A 735 -1.08 25.58 30.63
C HIS A 735 0.13 26.24 31.33
N ALA A 736 1.03 25.47 31.94
CA ALA A 736 2.24 26.00 32.54
C ALA A 736 3.33 26.22 31.47
N ASN A 737 4.05 27.33 31.60
CA ASN A 737 5.29 27.58 30.88
C ASN A 737 6.47 27.01 31.70
N VAL A 738 7.42 26.37 31.02
CA VAL A 738 8.68 25.91 31.60
C VAL A 738 9.84 26.41 30.74
N THR A 739 10.91 26.83 31.42
CA THR A 739 12.14 27.33 30.81
C THR A 739 13.31 26.53 31.36
N VAL A 740 14.22 26.10 30.49
CA VAL A 740 15.51 25.53 30.87
C VAL A 740 16.62 26.24 30.10
N THR A 741 17.76 26.47 30.75
CA THR A 741 18.98 26.96 30.08
C THR A 741 19.91 25.78 29.83
N GLU A 742 20.22 25.52 28.57
CA GLU A 742 21.22 24.52 28.17
C GLU A 742 22.57 25.20 27.93
N HIS A 743 23.64 24.58 28.43
CA HIS A 743 25.01 25.08 28.34
C HIS A 743 25.86 24.21 27.41
N PHE A 744 26.59 24.83 26.48
CA PHE A 744 27.38 24.12 25.47
C PHE A 744 28.62 24.91 25.04
N ILE A 745 29.57 24.24 24.38
CA ILE A 745 30.85 24.81 23.94
C ILE A 745 30.96 24.59 22.42
N PRO A 746 30.80 25.63 21.59
CA PRO A 746 30.90 25.50 20.14
C PRO A 746 32.29 25.03 19.71
N THR A 747 32.35 24.08 18.79
CA THR A 747 33.59 23.52 18.24
C THR A 747 33.88 23.96 16.81
N ILE A 748 32.90 24.52 16.09
CA ILE A 748 33.06 24.93 14.68
C ILE A 748 32.40 26.30 14.43
N ALA A 749 33.21 27.30 14.03
CA ALA A 749 32.74 28.65 13.69
C ALA A 749 31.78 28.68 12.48
N GLY A 750 31.06 29.80 12.31
CA GLY A 750 30.08 30.03 11.26
C GLY A 750 28.63 29.91 11.75
N LYS A 751 27.67 29.89 10.81
CA LYS A 751 26.24 29.70 11.13
C LYS A 751 25.97 28.25 11.55
N ARG A 752 25.29 28.04 12.67
CA ARG A 752 25.03 26.71 13.25
C ARG A 752 23.56 26.53 13.66
N LYS A 753 23.04 25.34 13.38
CA LYS A 753 21.77 24.78 13.90
C LYS A 753 21.83 24.46 15.39
N LEU A 754 21.06 25.09 16.29
CA LEU A 754 20.68 24.47 17.57
C LEU A 754 19.21 24.04 17.48
N VAL A 755 18.95 22.75 17.63
CA VAL A 755 17.63 22.12 17.51
C VAL A 755 17.22 21.55 18.86
N ALA A 756 15.94 21.61 19.18
CA ALA A 756 15.37 20.87 20.30
C ALA A 756 14.08 20.14 19.91
N SER A 757 13.79 19.05 20.61
CA SER A 757 12.51 18.34 20.57
C SER A 757 12.02 18.03 21.98
N LEU A 758 10.70 17.90 22.15
CA LEU A 758 10.07 17.54 23.42
C LEU A 758 9.37 16.18 23.31
N GLU A 759 9.63 15.33 24.28
CA GLU A 759 9.14 13.97 24.39
C GLU A 759 8.28 13.83 25.66
N CYS A 760 7.00 13.49 25.49
CA CYS A 760 6.14 12.97 26.55
C CYS A 760 4.98 12.17 25.95
N LYS A 761 4.29 11.34 26.77
CA LYS A 761 3.20 10.48 26.26
C LYS A 761 1.94 11.26 25.84
N GLN A 762 1.69 12.43 26.43
CA GLN A 762 0.47 13.21 26.20
C GLN A 762 0.57 14.16 24.99
N LEU A 763 1.78 14.44 24.51
CA LEU A 763 2.05 15.41 23.46
C LEU A 763 3.36 15.02 22.75
N SER A 764 3.23 14.58 21.50
CA SER A 764 4.35 14.33 20.57
C SER A 764 4.56 15.54 19.64
N GLN A 765 5.59 15.49 18.80
CA GLN A 765 5.81 16.43 17.67
C GLN A 765 5.87 17.91 18.07
N VAL A 766 6.55 18.20 19.18
CA VAL A 766 6.93 19.55 19.62
C VAL A 766 8.43 19.72 19.37
N HIS A 767 8.79 20.70 18.53
CA HIS A 767 10.17 20.95 18.08
C HIS A 767 10.47 22.43 18.06
N GLY A 768 11.75 22.80 18.06
CA GLY A 768 12.18 24.18 17.84
C GLY A 768 13.62 24.25 17.32
N VAL A 769 13.97 25.40 16.76
CA VAL A 769 15.29 25.64 16.19
C VAL A 769 15.69 27.11 16.31
N ALA A 770 16.96 27.36 16.65
CA ALA A 770 17.60 28.67 16.58
C ALA A 770 18.87 28.63 15.74
N ASP A 771 19.11 29.69 14.96
CA ASP A 771 20.40 29.95 14.33
C ASP A 771 21.37 30.56 15.34
N ILE A 772 22.52 29.92 15.51
CA ILE A 772 23.63 30.38 16.34
C ILE A 772 24.76 30.85 15.42
N ASP A 773 25.11 32.13 15.46
CA ASP A 773 26.31 32.66 14.81
C ASP A 773 27.51 32.47 15.73
N VAL A 774 28.42 31.56 15.37
CA VAL A 774 29.62 31.22 16.15
C VAL A 774 30.85 31.93 15.56
N TYR A 775 31.50 32.76 16.37
CA TYR A 775 32.69 33.51 15.98
C TYR A 775 34.00 32.78 16.31
N GLU A 776 35.06 33.07 15.55
CA GLU A 776 36.41 32.56 15.81
C GLU A 776 37.01 33.17 17.08
N SER A 777 37.54 32.31 17.97
CA SER A 777 38.15 32.73 19.23
C SER A 777 39.56 33.28 19.03
N HIS A 778 39.62 34.59 18.76
CA HIS A 778 40.87 35.32 18.63
C HIS A 778 41.71 35.19 19.93
N PRO A 779 42.99 34.77 19.87
CA PRO A 779 43.82 34.63 21.05
C PRO A 779 44.05 35.96 21.77
N ILE A 780 43.64 36.06 23.04
CA ILE A 780 43.95 37.21 23.88
C ILE A 780 45.46 37.26 24.12
N ASN A 781 46.12 38.22 23.49
CA ASN A 781 47.57 38.26 23.33
C ASN A 781 48.31 38.66 24.63
N LYS A 782 48.40 37.73 25.58
CA LYS A 782 49.09 37.91 26.88
C LYS A 782 50.62 37.99 26.74
N LYS A 783 51.15 39.10 26.20
CA LYS A 783 52.57 39.49 26.38
C LYS A 783 52.85 40.96 26.07
N LEU A 784 52.83 41.81 27.09
CA LEU A 784 53.96 42.71 27.42
C LEU A 784 53.77 43.38 28.81
N ILE A 785 54.39 42.80 29.82
CA ILE A 785 54.69 43.42 31.13
C ILE A 785 56.12 42.99 31.47
N LEU A 786 56.87 43.82 32.21
CA LEU A 786 58.32 43.76 32.48
C LEU A 786 59.19 44.25 31.30
N ILE A 787 60.20 45.11 31.48
CA ILE A 787 60.56 45.98 32.63
C ILE A 787 61.48 47.13 32.15
N ASN A 788 61.42 48.31 32.81
CA ASN A 788 62.30 49.50 32.67
C ASN A 788 62.43 50.14 31.25
N GLY A 789 62.57 51.46 31.06
CA GLY A 789 62.50 52.58 32.00
C GLY A 789 63.72 53.52 31.96
N PHE A 790 63.70 54.57 31.12
CA PHE A 790 64.43 55.84 31.29
C PHE A 790 63.95 56.90 30.25
N CYS A 791 64.26 58.17 30.51
CA CYS A 791 64.20 59.42 29.68
C CYS A 791 63.96 59.37 28.14
N SER A 792 63.50 60.43 27.45
CA SER A 792 62.85 61.73 27.79
C SER A 792 62.52 62.51 26.48
N ILE A 793 61.87 63.68 26.56
CA ILE A 793 61.89 64.79 25.58
C ILE A 793 61.19 64.61 24.19
N SER A 794 60.02 65.28 24.08
CA SER A 794 59.66 66.30 23.05
C SER A 794 59.33 65.96 21.57
N SER A 795 58.07 66.24 21.22
CA SER A 795 57.59 67.03 20.05
C SER A 795 57.65 66.53 18.60
N MET A 796 56.56 66.86 17.86
CA MET A 796 56.51 67.17 16.40
C MET A 796 56.74 65.99 15.40
N LYS A 797 56.20 65.98 14.17
CA LYS A 797 55.01 66.61 13.52
C LYS A 797 54.81 65.95 12.13
N ILE A 798 53.67 66.22 11.46
CA ILE A 798 53.51 66.37 9.99
C ILE A 798 53.45 65.12 9.05
N PHE A 799 52.26 64.95 8.44
CA PHE A 799 51.90 64.67 7.02
C PHE A 799 52.39 63.45 6.19
N PHE A 800 51.36 62.69 5.73
CA PHE A 800 50.98 62.36 4.34
C PHE A 800 51.87 61.55 3.37
N CYS A 801 51.14 60.82 2.50
CA CYS A 801 51.55 60.10 1.28
C CYS A 801 52.46 58.87 1.50
N LEU A 802 52.28 57.76 0.77
CA LEU A 802 51.40 57.48 -0.38
C LEU A 802 50.37 56.39 -0.06
#